data_AF-A0AAP0G6Q7-F1
#
_entry.id   AF-A0AAP0G6Q7-F1
#
_cell.length_a   1.000
_cell.length_b   1.000
_cell.length_c   1.000
_cell.angle_alpha   90.00
_cell.angle_beta   90.00
_cell.angle_gamma   90.00
#
_symmetry.space_group_name_H-M   'P 1'
#
loop_
_entity.id
_entity.type
_entity.pdbx_description
1 polymer ?
#
loop_
_entity_poly.entity_id
_entity_poly.type
_entity_poly.pdbx_seq_one_letter_code
_entity_poly.pdbx_strand_id
1 'polypeptide(L)'
;MEETHNTNGEVSAESLPSTSEGRRQRINPPHVGNGPSTARHDVSSNKHGYWRSRGVWGRSPESPESLNKIADPSRTVIDTKAPFESVKDAVNMFGGNVDWKAYRALIKERSRNNEQELEKVEQEIPLYQKHLEAAEDAKDRVLQELEITKSQVEEIKLQLEKALTEETRALQDSELARLRVKEIERGVGDENSEAGKAQVTVARTRRLEADNELKSVKVELDVLRKECDKLMRERDAAAKKAEEAALASEDVEKRVDELAIELAIAKETLESAHSSHRNAEEQRLDAAVEREQGNQCLQQKLKQSEEELHSFEEKLAAVNDVELKLDTASSFLNSLKGKLAAYVETEIGRDEKDAFVQPDTLSAAKKELEEARSSMEKAKDEVNCLRIAVFSLKSQLEAETSILSSLREKARMSSLAISSLEAELEKNQSEQEVQGKEKKSIGEMREFSHESQEKTEETDDAKSKAHFARRELTEAMEEAEMAKASASTMELRLQAVLREIEAAVASERLALEAVKAIQGSEETTESSQDVVSISFEEYYALSKKASEAERLSNERVIAAIDQIKDAKRSEKLVREKLEAGFMGRKERKEGLRDATEKAAKAKEGKLKMEQELRDWRAENEQRRKADEAFSASSSDGQFKTTRFFWKSFDNGREINGSNPAKVTLRVNSAPDSNRRYSAGEGDGPVSELKARRKRSFFPRIAMFLARKKTQTVR
;
A
#
# COMPACT_ATOMS: atom_id res chain seq x y z
N MET A 1 -44.14 54.39 35.55
CA MET A 1 -43.62 53.07 35.12
C MET A 1 -42.14 53.25 34.79
N GLU A 2 -41.19 53.32 35.73
CA GLU A 2 -41.18 52.79 37.11
C GLU A 2 -41.38 51.26 37.13
N GLU A 3 -40.71 50.48 37.99
CA GLU A 3 -40.08 50.89 39.27
C GLU A 3 -38.58 50.57 39.37
N THR A 4 -37.91 51.28 40.30
CA THR A 4 -36.57 50.97 40.80
C THR A 4 -36.66 50.49 42.24
N HIS A 5 -35.91 49.46 42.64
CA HIS A 5 -35.66 49.19 44.05
C HIS A 5 -34.17 48.96 44.33
N ASN A 6 -33.69 49.61 45.39
CA ASN A 6 -32.29 49.67 45.78
C ASN A 6 -32.19 49.81 47.31
N THR A 7 -31.57 48.83 47.98
CA THR A 7 -31.20 48.87 49.42
C THR A 7 -29.96 47.99 49.60
N ASN A 8 -28.77 48.54 49.82
CA ASN A 8 -28.23 49.19 51.03
C ASN A 8 -27.89 48.21 52.17
N GLY A 9 -26.62 48.26 52.59
CA GLY A 9 -26.02 47.51 53.69
C GLY A 9 -24.55 47.89 53.84
N GLU A 10 -24.25 48.92 54.64
CA GLU A 10 -22.90 49.44 54.93
C GLU A 10 -22.36 48.95 56.30
N VAL A 11 -21.20 49.52 56.71
CA VAL A 11 -20.59 49.49 58.07
C VAL A 11 -19.69 48.25 58.32
N SER A 12 -18.40 48.35 58.66
CA SER A 12 -17.55 49.53 58.94
C SER A 12 -16.06 49.36 58.60
N ALA A 13 -15.30 50.46 58.76
CA ALA A 13 -13.84 50.54 58.83
C ALA A 13 -13.27 49.66 59.98
N GLU A 14 -11.97 49.30 60.07
CA GLU A 14 -10.75 50.14 60.01
C GLU A 14 -9.49 49.26 59.73
N SER A 15 -8.27 49.74 59.43
CA SER A 15 -7.70 51.11 59.34
C SER A 15 -6.48 51.18 58.38
N LEU A 16 -5.67 52.24 58.49
CA LEU A 16 -4.37 52.52 57.84
C LEU A 16 -3.35 52.96 58.95
N PRO A 17 -2.00 52.92 58.78
CA PRO A 17 -1.31 53.78 57.80
C PRO A 17 0.01 53.24 57.18
N SER A 18 0.52 54.03 56.23
CA SER A 18 1.80 53.87 55.54
C SER A 18 2.95 54.64 56.19
N THR A 19 4.20 54.17 56.04
CA THR A 19 5.34 55.08 55.81
C THR A 19 6.52 54.41 55.09
N SER A 20 7.30 55.26 54.40
CA SER A 20 8.61 55.04 53.79
C SER A 20 9.65 54.40 54.73
N GLU A 21 10.67 53.67 54.25
CA GLU A 21 11.88 54.26 53.64
C GLU A 21 12.68 53.26 52.78
N GLY A 22 13.53 53.78 51.88
CA GLY A 22 14.38 52.96 51.01
C GLY A 22 15.77 52.72 51.60
N ARG A 23 16.26 51.47 51.61
CA ARG A 23 17.61 51.13 52.09
C ARG A 23 18.47 50.47 51.00
N ARG A 24 19.29 51.28 50.32
CA ARG A 24 20.50 50.78 49.65
C ARG A 24 21.46 50.25 50.72
N GLN A 25 21.86 48.99 50.67
CA GLN A 25 23.09 48.55 51.34
C GLN A 25 24.23 48.50 50.34
N ARG A 26 25.21 49.39 50.55
CA ARG A 26 26.54 49.27 49.94
C ARG A 26 27.29 48.19 50.70
N ILE A 27 28.03 47.35 50.00
CA ILE A 27 29.25 46.75 50.53
C ILE A 27 30.38 47.39 49.72
N ASN A 28 31.26 48.15 50.40
CA ASN A 28 32.42 48.79 49.80
C ASN A 28 33.67 47.89 49.92
N PRO A 29 34.66 48.03 49.02
CA PRO A 29 35.80 47.12 48.93
C PRO A 29 36.95 47.47 49.91
N PRO A 30 37.91 46.54 50.13
CA PRO A 30 39.21 46.88 50.69
C PRO A 30 40.04 47.74 49.71
N HIS A 31 40.92 48.59 50.25
CA HIS A 31 41.67 49.60 49.49
C HIS A 31 43.06 49.12 49.06
N VAL A 32 43.59 49.71 47.97
CA VAL A 32 44.95 49.48 47.47
C VAL A 32 46.01 50.11 48.39
N GLY A 33 47.18 49.46 48.51
CA GLY A 33 48.43 50.03 49.03
C GLY A 33 49.62 49.65 48.12
N ASN A 34 50.55 50.58 47.87
CA ASN A 34 51.53 50.48 46.77
C ASN A 34 53.01 50.35 47.23
N GLY A 35 53.64 49.20 46.96
CA GLY A 35 55.10 49.01 46.74
C GLY A 35 56.10 49.49 47.82
N PRO A 36 57.41 49.60 47.50
CA PRO A 36 58.13 49.14 46.30
C PRO A 36 59.40 48.28 46.62
N SER A 37 60.24 48.01 45.60
CA SER A 37 61.56 47.32 45.65
C SER A 37 61.50 45.81 45.99
N THR A 38 62.27 44.87 45.42
CA THR A 38 63.37 44.87 44.42
C THR A 38 63.51 43.41 43.88
N ALA A 39 64.16 43.05 42.76
CA ALA A 39 65.00 43.75 41.79
C ALA A 39 65.01 43.03 40.39
N ARG A 40 65.74 43.64 39.44
CA ARG A 40 66.66 43.10 38.39
C ARG A 40 66.81 41.56 38.24
N HIS A 41 67.10 40.98 37.07
CA HIS A 41 67.74 41.49 35.84
C HIS A 41 67.14 40.84 34.56
N ASP A 42 67.16 41.56 33.43
CA ASP A 42 67.64 41.20 32.06
C ASP A 42 67.50 39.77 31.48
N VAL A 43 67.45 39.54 30.15
CA VAL A 43 67.00 40.24 28.91
C VAL A 43 67.41 39.32 27.73
N SER A 44 66.84 39.49 26.52
CA SER A 44 67.26 38.83 25.26
C SER A 44 67.04 37.31 25.13
N SER A 45 66.98 36.74 23.91
CA SER A 45 66.58 37.33 22.62
C SER A 45 66.21 36.23 21.61
N ASN A 46 65.06 36.40 20.95
CA ASN A 46 64.86 36.27 19.50
C ASN A 46 65.83 35.35 18.68
N LYS A 47 65.37 34.17 18.24
CA LYS A 47 65.07 33.87 16.81
C LYS A 47 64.76 32.38 16.51
N HIS A 48 63.69 32.17 15.74
CA HIS A 48 63.54 31.24 14.60
C HIS A 48 64.16 29.81 14.65
N GLY A 49 63.29 28.78 14.56
CA GLY A 49 63.69 27.42 14.21
C GLY A 49 62.52 26.56 13.73
N TYR A 50 62.44 26.30 12.42
CA TYR A 50 61.53 25.28 11.87
C TYR A 50 61.98 23.88 12.30
N TRP A 51 61.06 23.05 12.78
CA TRP A 51 61.32 21.62 13.00
C TRP A 51 60.28 20.75 12.30
N ARG A 52 60.68 20.20 11.14
CA ARG A 52 59.99 19.12 10.44
C ARG A 52 60.70 17.80 10.75
N SER A 53 59.94 16.83 11.25
CA SER A 53 60.20 15.38 11.21
C SER A 53 61.61 14.87 11.58
N ARG A 54 61.74 14.25 12.76
CA ARG A 54 62.45 12.96 12.88
C ARG A 54 62.01 12.18 14.13
N GLY A 55 61.33 11.05 13.92
CA GLY A 55 61.15 10.02 14.95
C GLY A 55 62.20 8.92 14.77
N VAL A 56 62.79 8.41 15.86
CA VAL A 56 63.80 7.35 15.83
C VAL A 56 63.53 6.34 16.95
N TRP A 57 63.08 5.16 16.53
CA TRP A 57 63.36 3.80 17.05
C TRP A 57 63.70 3.57 18.54
N GLY A 58 62.89 2.73 19.18
CA GLY A 58 63.16 2.05 20.46
C GLY A 58 61.88 1.90 21.29
N ARG A 59 61.50 0.73 21.80
CA ARG A 59 62.15 -0.60 21.79
C ARG A 59 61.05 -1.68 21.98
N SER A 60 61.05 -2.75 21.19
CA SER A 60 60.12 -3.88 21.38
C SER A 60 60.58 -4.81 22.53
N PRO A 61 59.65 -5.36 23.32
CA PRO A 61 59.86 -6.63 24.03
C PRO A 61 59.87 -7.81 23.05
N GLU A 62 60.45 -8.94 23.46
CA GLU A 62 60.70 -10.09 22.60
C GLU A 62 59.48 -11.02 22.46
N SER A 63 59.41 -11.72 21.32
CA SER A 63 58.54 -12.89 21.12
C SER A 63 59.43 -14.13 20.99
N PRO A 64 59.10 -15.27 21.64
CA PRO A 64 59.92 -16.47 21.55
C PRO A 64 59.86 -17.07 20.13
N GLU A 65 61.01 -17.14 19.45
CA GLU A 65 61.11 -17.71 18.11
C GLU A 65 60.66 -19.19 18.10
N SER A 66 59.65 -19.51 17.29
CA SER A 66 59.30 -20.89 16.99
C SER A 66 60.16 -21.40 15.82
N LEU A 67 60.90 -22.49 16.04
CA LEU A 67 61.87 -23.06 15.10
C LEU A 67 61.23 -23.81 13.91
N ASN A 68 60.35 -23.14 13.17
CA ASN A 68 59.80 -23.63 11.90
C ASN A 68 60.61 -23.14 10.70
N LYS A 69 61.87 -23.61 10.60
CA LYS A 69 62.60 -23.50 9.33
C LYS A 69 61.96 -24.43 8.30
N ILE A 70 61.33 -23.83 7.30
CA ILE A 70 60.89 -24.52 6.09
C ILE A 70 62.10 -25.25 5.49
N ALA A 71 62.04 -26.58 5.45
CA ALA A 71 63.10 -27.40 4.91
C ALA A 71 63.05 -27.35 3.38
N ASP A 72 64.18 -26.98 2.77
CA ASP A 72 64.40 -27.01 1.32
C ASP A 72 64.24 -28.45 0.79
N PRO A 73 63.26 -28.73 -0.09
CA PRO A 73 63.00 -30.09 -0.58
C PRO A 73 64.09 -30.63 -1.51
N SER A 74 65.09 -29.82 -1.89
CA SER A 74 66.23 -30.24 -2.72
C SER A 74 67.44 -30.76 -1.91
N ARG A 75 67.43 -30.61 -0.57
CA ARG A 75 68.60 -30.93 0.27
C ARG A 75 68.47 -32.28 0.98
N THR A 76 68.91 -33.35 0.32
CA THR A 76 69.09 -34.69 0.93
C THR A 76 70.17 -34.70 2.01
N VAL A 77 69.79 -34.38 3.24
CA VAL A 77 70.63 -34.55 4.43
C VAL A 77 70.68 -36.04 4.80
N ILE A 78 71.67 -36.74 4.28
CA ILE A 78 72.04 -38.08 4.75
C ILE A 78 72.66 -37.92 6.15
N ASP A 79 72.09 -38.55 7.18
CA ASP A 79 72.73 -38.58 8.50
C ASP A 79 73.96 -39.50 8.43
N THR A 80 75.14 -38.93 8.70
CA THR A 80 76.45 -39.59 8.59
C THR A 80 77.05 -39.94 9.96
N LYS A 81 76.22 -39.97 11.02
CA LYS A 81 76.62 -40.51 12.32
C LYS A 81 76.91 -42.01 12.25
N ALA A 82 77.74 -42.48 13.16
CA ALA A 82 78.09 -43.89 13.29
C ALA A 82 76.83 -44.76 13.53
N PRO A 83 76.83 -46.04 13.09
CA PRO A 83 75.76 -46.98 13.40
C PRO A 83 75.50 -47.06 14.90
N PHE A 84 74.24 -47.21 15.30
CA PHE A 84 73.87 -47.35 16.70
C PHE A 84 74.44 -48.65 17.29
N GLU A 85 75.45 -48.53 18.15
CA GLU A 85 76.14 -49.67 18.78
C GLU A 85 75.25 -50.46 19.75
N SER A 86 74.11 -49.88 20.16
CA SER A 86 73.06 -50.55 20.92
C SER A 86 71.67 -50.01 20.60
N VAL A 87 70.68 -50.91 20.57
CA VAL A 87 69.25 -50.56 20.52
C VAL A 87 68.86 -49.66 21.70
N LYS A 88 69.54 -49.80 22.84
CA LYS A 88 69.27 -49.01 24.04
C LYS A 88 69.60 -47.52 23.84
N ASP A 89 70.65 -47.20 23.09
CA ASP A 89 71.07 -45.82 22.85
C ASP A 89 70.18 -45.15 21.80
N ALA A 90 69.75 -45.90 20.78
CA ALA A 90 68.69 -45.47 19.86
C ALA A 90 67.39 -45.13 20.61
N VAL A 91 66.97 -45.97 21.57
CA VAL A 91 65.82 -45.68 22.45
C VAL A 91 66.08 -44.45 23.34
N ASN A 92 67.30 -44.27 23.85
CA ASN A 92 67.63 -43.14 24.71
C ASN A 92 67.55 -41.80 23.98
N MET A 93 67.95 -41.75 22.70
CA MET A 93 67.86 -40.57 21.83
C MET A 93 66.42 -40.06 21.60
N PHE A 94 65.41 -40.92 21.77
CA PHE A 94 63.98 -40.56 21.69
C PHE A 94 63.32 -40.35 23.08
N GLY A 95 64.12 -40.17 24.15
CA GLY A 95 63.61 -39.97 25.52
C GLY A 95 63.46 -41.29 26.30
N GLY A 96 64.43 -42.20 26.15
CA GLY A 96 64.39 -43.54 26.73
C GLY A 96 64.20 -43.57 28.25
N ASN A 97 63.32 -44.46 28.71
CA ASN A 97 62.99 -44.69 30.12
C ASN A 97 62.67 -43.43 30.96
N VAL A 98 62.24 -42.33 30.33
CA VAL A 98 61.51 -41.26 31.02
C VAL A 98 60.31 -41.90 31.72
N ASP A 99 60.19 -41.74 33.04
CA ASP A 99 59.04 -42.25 33.78
C ASP A 99 57.78 -41.53 33.29
N TRP A 100 57.05 -42.20 32.41
CA TRP A 100 55.87 -41.69 31.71
C TRP A 100 54.73 -41.35 32.68
N LYS A 101 54.81 -41.76 33.96
CA LYS A 101 53.91 -41.31 35.03
C LYS A 101 54.32 -39.94 35.57
N ALA A 102 55.60 -39.73 35.84
CA ALA A 102 56.15 -38.45 36.31
C ALA A 102 56.09 -37.36 35.21
N TYR A 103 56.41 -37.72 33.96
CA TYR A 103 56.32 -36.79 32.82
C TYR A 103 54.89 -36.34 32.54
N ARG A 104 53.90 -37.26 32.61
CA ARG A 104 52.48 -36.91 32.51
C ARG A 104 51.99 -36.07 33.69
N ALA A 105 52.51 -36.28 34.90
CA ALA A 105 52.23 -35.41 36.04
C ALA A 105 52.77 -33.98 35.83
N LEU A 106 54.01 -33.85 35.34
CA LEU A 106 54.60 -32.54 35.02
C LEU A 106 53.83 -31.81 33.90
N ILE A 107 53.41 -32.52 32.85
CA ILE A 107 52.53 -31.96 31.81
C ILE A 107 51.19 -31.53 32.41
N LYS A 108 50.60 -32.32 33.31
CA LYS A 108 49.30 -32.00 33.92
C LYS A 108 49.37 -30.76 34.82
N GLU A 109 50.40 -30.62 35.65
CA GLU A 109 50.61 -29.41 36.45
C GLU A 109 50.95 -28.20 35.57
N ARG A 110 51.76 -28.37 34.51
CA ARG A 110 51.99 -27.29 33.53
C ARG A 110 50.69 -26.89 32.83
N SER A 111 49.84 -27.84 32.46
CA SER A 111 48.53 -27.58 31.84
C SER A 111 47.60 -26.84 32.81
N ARG A 112 47.57 -27.24 34.08
CA ARG A 112 46.80 -26.60 35.15
C ARG A 112 47.27 -25.16 35.42
N ASN A 113 48.58 -24.92 35.45
CA ASN A 113 49.12 -23.57 35.62
C ASN A 113 48.87 -22.71 34.37
N ASN A 114 49.09 -23.24 33.17
CA ASN A 114 48.75 -22.56 31.91
C ASN A 114 47.26 -22.19 31.86
N GLU A 115 46.38 -23.06 32.35
CA GLU A 115 44.93 -22.84 32.40
C GLU A 115 44.54 -21.77 33.44
N GLN A 116 45.25 -21.69 34.58
CA GLN A 116 45.08 -20.60 35.55
C GLN A 116 45.60 -19.25 35.03
N GLU A 117 46.73 -19.22 34.32
CA GLU A 117 47.19 -17.99 33.66
C GLU A 117 46.27 -17.58 32.50
N LEU A 118 45.71 -18.54 31.75
CA LEU A 118 44.70 -18.27 30.72
C LEU A 118 43.42 -17.70 31.35
N GLU A 119 42.93 -18.26 32.45
CA GLU A 119 41.76 -17.74 33.17
C GLU A 119 41.98 -16.31 33.69
N LYS A 120 43.17 -16.00 34.24
CA LYS A 120 43.53 -14.61 34.60
C LYS A 120 43.53 -13.69 33.38
N VAL A 121 44.14 -14.10 32.28
CA VAL A 121 44.18 -13.32 31.04
C VAL A 121 42.76 -13.10 30.49
N GLU A 122 41.88 -14.10 30.51
CA GLU A 122 40.46 -13.95 30.16
C GLU A 122 39.69 -12.99 31.09
N GLN A 123 40.10 -12.86 32.36
CA GLN A 123 39.53 -11.90 33.32
C GLN A 123 40.10 -10.48 33.19
N GLU A 124 41.39 -10.33 32.86
CA GLU A 124 42.04 -9.03 32.64
C GLU A 124 41.68 -8.40 31.28
N ILE A 125 41.51 -9.22 30.25
CA ILE A 125 41.13 -8.81 28.89
C ILE A 125 39.95 -7.80 28.84
N PRO A 126 38.78 -8.04 29.49
CA PRO A 126 37.68 -7.08 29.49
C PRO A 126 37.98 -5.81 30.29
N LEU A 127 38.88 -5.86 31.29
CA LEU A 127 39.34 -4.65 31.99
C LEU A 127 40.18 -3.78 31.05
N TYR A 128 41.13 -4.38 30.31
CA TYR A 128 41.92 -3.67 29.31
C TYR A 128 41.07 -3.16 28.14
N GLN A 129 40.01 -3.85 27.72
CA GLN A 129 39.03 -3.29 26.78
C GLN A 129 38.35 -2.04 27.34
N LYS A 130 37.82 -2.11 28.57
CA LYS A 130 37.13 -0.98 29.19
C LYS A 130 38.07 0.22 29.42
N HIS A 131 39.35 -0.03 29.69
CA HIS A 131 40.37 1.02 29.76
C HIS A 131 40.73 1.61 28.38
N LEU A 132 40.74 0.79 27.32
CA LEU A 132 40.93 1.27 25.95
C LEU A 132 39.74 2.14 25.50
N GLU A 133 38.52 1.61 25.65
CA GLU A 133 37.27 2.32 25.36
C GLU A 133 37.23 3.67 26.08
N ALA A 134 37.44 3.70 27.41
CA ALA A 134 37.45 4.94 28.19
C ALA A 134 38.57 5.92 27.77
N ALA A 135 39.69 5.44 27.22
CA ALA A 135 40.77 6.28 26.72
C ALA A 135 40.49 6.82 25.30
N GLU A 136 39.86 6.03 24.43
CA GLU A 136 39.39 6.46 23.11
C GLU A 136 38.29 7.52 23.24
N ASP A 137 37.36 7.28 24.16
CA ASP A 137 36.27 8.16 24.57
C ASP A 137 36.80 9.48 25.19
N ALA A 138 37.90 9.43 25.96
CA ALA A 138 38.59 10.62 26.47
C ALA A 138 39.34 11.38 25.37
N LYS A 139 40.01 10.67 24.45
CA LYS A 139 40.67 11.22 23.27
C LYS A 139 39.67 11.94 22.36
N ASP A 140 38.48 11.37 22.14
CA ASP A 140 37.44 11.98 21.32
C ASP A 140 36.80 13.21 21.99
N ARG A 141 36.61 13.21 23.32
CA ARG A 141 36.25 14.43 24.07
C ARG A 141 37.29 15.55 23.90
N VAL A 142 38.58 15.24 24.09
CA VAL A 142 39.67 16.21 23.93
C VAL A 142 39.78 16.72 22.49
N LEU A 143 39.49 15.89 21.48
CA LEU A 143 39.44 16.33 20.08
C LEU A 143 38.25 17.28 19.81
N GLN A 144 37.09 17.06 20.43
CA GLN A 144 35.95 17.97 20.35
C GLN A 144 36.24 19.31 21.04
N GLU A 145 36.81 19.28 22.25
CA GLU A 145 37.27 20.49 22.96
C GLU A 145 38.35 21.25 22.17
N LEU A 146 39.27 20.54 21.52
CA LEU A 146 40.28 21.13 20.64
C LEU A 146 39.65 21.80 19.40
N GLU A 147 38.62 21.22 18.79
CA GLU A 147 37.95 21.83 17.65
C GLU A 147 37.11 23.06 18.05
N ILE A 148 36.40 22.97 19.18
CA ILE A 148 35.66 24.10 19.77
C ILE A 148 36.64 25.24 20.09
N THR A 149 37.77 24.97 20.74
CA THR A 149 38.76 26.00 21.06
C THR A 149 39.49 26.55 19.83
N LYS A 150 39.72 25.78 18.76
CA LYS A 150 40.14 26.32 17.47
C LYS A 150 39.11 27.32 16.92
N SER A 151 37.83 26.93 16.83
CA SER A 151 36.79 27.81 16.28
C SER A 151 36.63 29.10 17.11
N GLN A 152 36.75 29.02 18.44
CA GLN A 152 36.78 30.18 19.33
C GLN A 152 38.02 31.05 19.08
N VAL A 153 39.20 30.46 18.89
CA VAL A 153 40.43 31.20 18.56
C VAL A 153 40.36 31.85 17.17
N GLU A 154 39.72 31.22 16.20
CA GLU A 154 39.49 31.80 14.86
C GLU A 154 38.42 32.90 14.88
N GLU A 155 37.35 32.74 15.66
CA GLU A 155 36.40 33.82 15.91
C GLU A 155 37.06 35.00 16.65
N ILE A 156 37.88 34.76 17.69
CA ILE A 156 38.59 35.82 18.41
C ILE A 156 39.60 36.53 17.48
N LYS A 157 40.29 35.81 16.58
CA LYS A 157 41.12 36.44 15.53
C LYS A 157 40.28 37.32 14.60
N LEU A 158 39.15 36.82 14.12
CA LEU A 158 38.24 37.58 13.26
C LEU A 158 37.68 38.83 13.96
N GLN A 159 37.34 38.72 15.25
CA GLN A 159 36.91 39.83 16.09
C GLN A 159 38.04 40.85 16.32
N LEU A 160 39.28 40.38 16.52
CA LEU A 160 40.46 41.25 16.64
C LEU A 160 40.81 41.95 15.32
N GLU A 161 40.77 41.26 14.19
CA GLU A 161 40.97 41.85 12.86
C GLU A 161 39.89 42.90 12.56
N LYS A 162 38.62 42.61 12.85
CA LYS A 162 37.53 43.60 12.79
C LYS A 162 37.85 44.81 13.67
N ALA A 163 38.15 44.59 14.96
CA ALA A 163 38.49 45.66 15.91
C ALA A 163 39.68 46.51 15.46
N LEU A 164 40.72 45.93 14.84
CA LEU A 164 41.85 46.66 14.27
C LEU A 164 41.48 47.45 13.00
N THR A 165 40.61 46.93 12.14
CA THR A 165 40.08 47.70 10.99
C THR A 165 39.10 48.80 11.42
N GLU A 166 38.41 48.62 12.54
CA GLU A 166 37.54 49.62 13.16
C GLU A 166 38.34 50.67 13.91
N GLU A 167 39.42 50.30 14.61
CA GLU A 167 40.36 51.23 15.25
C GLU A 167 41.09 52.07 14.20
N THR A 168 41.64 51.46 13.15
CA THR A 168 42.31 52.23 12.07
C THR A 168 41.35 53.13 11.31
N ARG A 169 40.08 52.72 11.12
CA ARG A 169 39.02 53.60 10.62
C ARG A 169 38.72 54.74 11.60
N ALA A 170 38.55 54.44 12.89
CA ALA A 170 38.28 55.44 13.93
C ALA A 170 39.45 56.42 14.12
N LEU A 171 40.70 55.99 13.92
CA LEU A 171 41.87 56.84 13.87
C LEU A 171 41.83 57.77 12.65
N GLN A 172 41.51 57.26 11.46
CA GLN A 172 41.33 58.09 10.26
C GLN A 172 40.18 59.11 10.43
N ASP A 173 39.03 58.68 10.97
CA ASP A 173 37.90 59.56 11.25
C ASP A 173 38.22 60.58 12.37
N SER A 174 39.01 60.19 13.37
CA SER A 174 39.53 61.08 14.42
C SER A 174 40.55 62.09 13.87
N GLU A 175 41.43 61.68 12.95
CA GLU A 175 42.33 62.60 12.26
C GLU A 175 41.56 63.57 11.36
N LEU A 176 40.55 63.10 10.61
CA LEU A 176 39.66 63.95 9.82
C LEU A 176 38.84 64.89 10.71
N ALA A 177 38.36 64.43 11.87
CA ALA A 177 37.68 65.27 12.86
C ALA A 177 38.64 66.31 13.45
N ARG A 178 39.86 65.94 13.81
CA ARG A 178 40.93 66.83 14.30
C ARG A 178 41.35 67.87 13.26
N LEU A 179 41.45 67.47 11.98
CA LEU A 179 41.74 68.39 10.88
C LEU A 179 40.58 69.36 10.64
N ARG A 180 39.33 68.90 10.68
CA ARG A 180 38.14 69.77 10.65
C ARG A 180 38.08 70.70 11.86
N VAL A 181 38.40 70.22 13.06
CA VAL A 181 38.48 71.05 14.27
C VAL A 181 39.56 72.12 14.11
N LYS A 182 40.75 71.80 13.60
CA LYS A 182 41.80 72.79 13.32
C LYS A 182 41.45 73.77 12.20
N GLU A 183 40.73 73.32 11.18
CA GLU A 183 40.20 74.18 10.12
C GLU A 183 39.12 75.12 10.65
N ILE A 184 38.24 74.63 11.53
CA ILE A 184 37.24 75.40 12.25
C ILE A 184 37.91 76.38 13.22
N GLU A 185 38.85 75.97 14.06
CA GLU A 185 39.63 76.84 14.97
C GLU A 185 40.29 77.99 14.19
N ARG A 186 40.95 77.68 13.06
CA ARG A 186 41.55 78.69 12.18
C ARG A 186 40.52 79.56 11.44
N GLY A 187 39.27 79.12 11.30
CA GLY A 187 38.15 79.87 10.72
C GLY A 187 37.19 80.52 11.73
N VAL A 188 37.40 80.27 13.03
CA VAL A 188 36.63 80.78 14.18
C VAL A 188 37.45 81.78 15.00
N GLY A 189 38.77 81.86 14.79
CA GLY A 189 39.59 83.00 15.23
C GLY A 189 39.04 84.36 14.78
N ASP A 190 38.29 84.37 13.67
CA ASP A 190 37.35 85.44 13.33
C ASP A 190 35.90 85.05 13.76
N GLU A 191 35.46 85.41 14.96
CA GLU A 191 34.09 85.07 15.43
C GLU A 191 32.97 85.71 14.57
N ASN A 192 33.32 86.69 13.74
CA ASN A 192 32.43 87.28 12.74
C ASN A 192 32.23 86.41 11.48
N SER A 193 33.10 85.43 11.22
CA SER A 193 33.13 84.60 10.00
C SER A 193 31.78 83.96 9.65
N GLU A 194 31.24 84.33 8.49
CA GLU A 194 29.97 83.82 7.96
C GLU A 194 30.07 82.35 7.54
N ALA A 195 31.26 81.89 7.12
CA ALA A 195 31.50 80.53 6.64
C ALA A 195 31.26 79.46 7.72
N GLY A 196 31.72 79.72 8.95
CA GLY A 196 31.47 78.81 10.09
C GLY A 196 29.98 78.72 10.43
N LYS A 197 29.28 79.87 10.41
CA LYS A 197 27.83 79.95 10.63
C LYS A 197 27.06 79.18 9.55
N ALA A 198 27.46 79.31 8.28
CA ALA A 198 26.90 78.55 7.16
C ALA A 198 27.18 77.04 7.24
N GLN A 199 28.36 76.61 7.71
CA GLN A 199 28.66 75.19 7.89
C GLN A 199 27.80 74.57 9.01
N VAL A 200 27.57 75.31 10.11
CA VAL A 200 26.70 74.87 11.21
C VAL A 200 25.22 74.81 10.79
N THR A 201 24.71 75.74 9.97
CA THR A 201 23.34 75.63 9.44
C THR A 201 23.19 74.46 8.48
N VAL A 202 24.18 74.18 7.62
CA VAL A 202 24.20 73.00 6.74
C VAL A 202 24.29 71.68 7.53
N ALA A 203 24.96 71.66 8.68
CA ALA A 203 24.94 70.50 9.57
C ALA A 203 23.57 70.30 10.24
N ARG A 204 22.92 71.40 10.66
CA ARG A 204 21.58 71.37 11.28
C ARG A 204 20.48 70.95 10.29
N THR A 205 20.53 71.38 9.03
CA THR A 205 19.55 70.94 8.01
C THR A 205 19.68 69.46 7.69
N ARG A 206 20.90 68.95 7.46
CA ARG A 206 21.14 67.51 7.25
C ARG A 206 20.68 66.64 8.41
N ARG A 207 20.85 67.13 9.65
CA ARG A 207 20.29 66.44 10.82
C ARG A 207 18.76 66.44 10.79
N LEU A 208 18.12 67.57 10.46
CA LEU A 208 16.66 67.66 10.37
C LEU A 208 16.09 66.77 9.25
N GLU A 209 16.80 66.62 8.14
CA GLU A 209 16.50 65.68 7.06
C GLU A 209 16.53 64.23 7.59
N ALA A 210 17.63 63.79 8.20
CA ALA A 210 17.75 62.46 8.79
C ALA A 210 16.77 62.18 9.95
N ASP A 211 16.51 63.18 10.81
CA ASP A 211 15.51 63.12 11.88
C ASP A 211 14.07 63.00 11.31
N ASN A 212 13.84 63.31 10.02
CA ASN A 212 12.55 63.12 9.34
C ASN A 212 12.50 61.78 8.58
N GLU A 213 13.58 61.36 7.92
CA GLU A 213 13.71 60.02 7.32
C GLU A 213 13.49 58.93 8.39
N LEU A 214 14.11 59.07 9.57
CA LEU A 214 13.92 58.18 10.72
C LEU A 214 12.46 58.11 11.22
N LYS A 215 11.65 59.17 11.02
CA LYS A 215 10.21 59.15 11.34
C LYS A 215 9.43 58.38 10.29
N SER A 216 9.78 58.51 9.01
CA SER A 216 9.16 57.74 7.91
C SER A 216 9.39 56.24 8.12
N VAL A 217 10.65 55.83 8.28
CA VAL A 217 11.05 54.44 8.50
C VAL A 217 10.37 53.82 9.73
N LYS A 218 10.14 54.60 10.80
CA LYS A 218 9.38 54.13 11.98
C LYS A 218 7.90 53.87 11.66
N VAL A 219 7.26 54.75 10.90
CA VAL A 219 5.86 54.57 10.47
C VAL A 219 5.74 53.37 9.52
N GLU A 220 6.66 53.22 8.57
CA GLU A 220 6.74 52.07 7.65
C GLU A 220 6.93 50.75 8.42
N LEU A 221 7.84 50.72 9.40
CA LEU A 221 8.08 49.56 10.26
C LEU A 221 6.85 49.20 11.13
N ASP A 222 6.12 50.19 11.62
CA ASP A 222 4.85 49.98 12.34
C ASP A 222 3.65 49.67 11.43
N VAL A 223 3.78 49.81 10.11
CA VAL A 223 2.84 49.25 9.12
C VAL A 223 3.20 47.78 8.86
N LEU A 224 4.46 47.48 8.53
CA LEU A 224 4.94 46.12 8.30
C LEU A 224 4.67 45.17 9.48
N ARG A 225 4.82 45.65 10.72
CA ARG A 225 4.41 44.90 11.93
C ARG A 225 2.94 44.47 11.90
N LYS A 226 2.03 45.36 11.51
CA LYS A 226 0.58 45.08 11.44
C LYS A 226 0.24 44.13 10.30
N GLU A 227 1.00 44.18 9.21
CA GLU A 227 0.90 43.25 8.08
C GLU A 227 1.39 41.85 8.47
N CYS A 228 2.54 41.74 9.15
CA CYS A 228 3.01 40.48 9.74
C CYS A 228 1.99 39.90 10.73
N ASP A 229 1.45 40.71 11.63
CA ASP A 229 0.38 40.32 12.56
C ASP A 229 -0.88 39.82 11.83
N LYS A 230 -1.25 40.44 10.70
CA LYS A 230 -2.38 40.01 9.86
C LYS A 230 -2.09 38.66 9.19
N LEU A 231 -0.96 38.54 8.51
CA LEU A 231 -0.51 37.32 7.85
C LEU A 231 -0.38 36.15 8.84
N MET A 232 0.09 36.41 10.07
CA MET A 232 0.18 35.39 11.11
C MET A 232 -1.19 34.86 11.54
N ARG A 233 -2.23 35.72 11.63
CA ARG A 233 -3.61 35.28 11.91
C ARG A 233 -4.22 34.52 10.73
N GLU A 234 -3.98 34.98 9.50
CA GLU A 234 -4.43 34.30 8.28
C GLU A 234 -3.81 32.90 8.14
N ARG A 235 -2.52 32.77 8.45
CA ARG A 235 -1.78 31.50 8.48
C ARG A 235 -2.24 30.56 9.60
N ASP A 236 -2.66 31.08 10.76
CA ASP A 236 -3.31 30.22 11.78
C ASP A 236 -4.70 29.76 11.35
N ALA A 237 -5.52 30.63 10.77
CA ALA A 237 -6.87 30.29 10.31
C ALA A 237 -6.83 29.27 9.15
N ALA A 238 -5.98 29.48 8.15
CA ALA A 238 -5.79 28.56 7.03
C ALA A 238 -5.29 27.17 7.50
N ALA A 239 -4.43 27.13 8.51
CA ALA A 239 -3.86 25.89 9.00
C ALA A 239 -4.76 25.15 10.02
N LYS A 240 -5.64 25.85 10.75
CA LYS A 240 -6.78 25.20 11.45
C LYS A 240 -7.71 24.52 10.47
N LYS A 241 -8.07 25.22 9.37
CA LYS A 241 -8.89 24.64 8.30
C LYS A 241 -8.23 23.42 7.63
N ALA A 242 -6.89 23.38 7.59
CA ALA A 242 -6.15 22.21 7.12
C ALA A 242 -6.20 21.04 8.11
N GLU A 243 -6.18 21.29 9.42
CA GLU A 243 -6.39 20.26 10.46
C GLU A 243 -7.84 19.73 10.45
N GLU A 244 -8.84 20.61 10.31
CA GLU A 244 -10.25 20.24 10.12
C GLU A 244 -10.44 19.35 8.86
N ALA A 245 -9.79 19.69 7.75
CA ALA A 245 -9.83 18.90 6.52
C ALA A 245 -9.07 17.57 6.63
N ALA A 246 -8.00 17.50 7.43
CA ALA A 246 -7.27 16.26 7.69
C ALA A 246 -8.11 15.27 8.51
N LEU A 247 -8.76 15.75 9.59
CA LEU A 247 -9.67 14.93 10.40
C LEU A 247 -10.86 14.42 9.56
N ALA A 248 -11.44 15.28 8.71
CA ALA A 248 -12.49 14.87 7.79
C ALA A 248 -12.03 13.83 6.75
N SER A 249 -10.73 13.81 6.39
CA SER A 249 -10.15 12.78 5.54
C SER A 249 -9.92 11.47 6.30
N GLU A 250 -9.48 11.54 7.55
CA GLU A 250 -9.27 10.39 8.44
C GLU A 250 -10.59 9.64 8.71
N ASP A 251 -11.69 10.36 8.88
CA ASP A 251 -13.04 9.78 9.03
C ASP A 251 -13.62 9.21 7.73
N VAL A 252 -13.10 9.63 6.56
CA VAL A 252 -13.41 9.00 5.27
C VAL A 252 -12.56 7.74 5.07
N GLU A 253 -11.29 7.76 5.47
CA GLU A 253 -10.37 6.62 5.42
C GLU A 253 -10.92 5.44 6.26
N LYS A 254 -11.32 5.68 7.50
CA LYS A 254 -11.99 4.68 8.36
C LYS A 254 -13.20 4.03 7.70
N ARG A 255 -14.05 4.82 7.02
CA ARG A 255 -15.24 4.31 6.31
C ARG A 255 -14.89 3.48 5.08
N VAL A 256 -13.78 3.78 4.42
CA VAL A 256 -13.26 2.96 3.31
C VAL A 256 -12.74 1.62 3.83
N ASP A 257 -12.07 1.60 4.99
CA ASP A 257 -11.64 0.37 5.65
C ASP A 257 -12.84 -0.47 6.15
N GLU A 258 -13.85 0.15 6.77
CA GLU A 258 -15.10 -0.49 7.17
C GLU A 258 -15.79 -1.16 5.97
N LEU A 259 -15.99 -0.42 4.87
CA LEU A 259 -16.59 -0.95 3.63
C LEU A 259 -15.72 -2.03 2.96
N ALA A 260 -14.39 -1.97 3.10
CA ALA A 260 -13.48 -3.00 2.59
C ALA A 260 -13.62 -4.32 3.37
N ILE A 261 -13.86 -4.25 4.68
CA ILE A 261 -14.16 -5.41 5.54
C ILE A 261 -15.53 -6.00 5.18
N GLU A 262 -16.57 -5.17 5.05
CA GLU A 262 -17.90 -5.63 4.62
C GLU A 262 -17.85 -6.31 3.24
N LEU A 263 -17.10 -5.75 2.28
CA LEU A 263 -16.91 -6.30 0.95
C LEU A 263 -16.12 -7.62 0.95
N ALA A 264 -15.21 -7.83 1.90
CA ALA A 264 -14.52 -9.11 2.09
C ALA A 264 -15.49 -10.19 2.60
N ILE A 265 -16.30 -9.87 3.61
CA ILE A 265 -17.32 -10.78 4.17
C ILE A 265 -18.39 -11.12 3.11
N ALA A 266 -18.80 -10.15 2.30
CA ALA A 266 -19.73 -10.37 1.18
C ALA A 266 -19.16 -11.31 0.10
N LYS A 267 -17.83 -11.30 -0.12
CA LYS A 267 -17.18 -12.26 -1.04
C LYS A 267 -17.08 -13.66 -0.45
N GLU A 268 -16.64 -13.78 0.81
CA GLU A 268 -16.53 -15.08 1.48
C GLU A 268 -17.88 -15.80 1.57
N THR A 269 -18.96 -15.05 1.88
CA THR A 269 -20.33 -15.59 1.88
C THR A 269 -20.82 -15.97 0.48
N LEU A 270 -20.46 -15.22 -0.58
CA LEU A 270 -20.77 -15.59 -1.96
C LEU A 270 -20.00 -16.84 -2.43
N GLU A 271 -18.71 -16.95 -2.10
CA GLU A 271 -17.88 -18.12 -2.43
C GLU A 271 -18.35 -19.39 -1.68
N SER A 272 -18.78 -19.24 -0.43
CA SER A 272 -19.46 -20.30 0.34
C SER A 272 -20.79 -20.72 -0.30
N ALA A 273 -21.62 -19.76 -0.72
CA ALA A 273 -22.88 -20.03 -1.41
C ALA A 273 -22.67 -20.73 -2.77
N HIS A 274 -21.69 -20.29 -3.57
CA HIS A 274 -21.31 -20.95 -4.83
C HIS A 274 -20.79 -22.37 -4.61
N SER A 275 -20.02 -22.61 -3.54
CA SER A 275 -19.53 -23.94 -3.18
C SER A 275 -20.68 -24.86 -2.77
N SER A 276 -21.61 -24.38 -1.94
CA SER A 276 -22.83 -25.10 -1.56
C SER A 276 -23.71 -25.44 -2.77
N HIS A 277 -23.89 -24.48 -3.68
CA HIS A 277 -24.67 -24.68 -4.91
C HIS A 277 -24.05 -25.74 -5.83
N ARG A 278 -22.73 -25.71 -6.06
CA ARG A 278 -22.01 -26.74 -6.84
C ARG A 278 -22.21 -28.13 -6.24
N ASN A 279 -22.05 -28.28 -4.92
CA ASN A 279 -22.22 -29.56 -4.24
C ASN A 279 -23.67 -30.08 -4.34
N ALA A 280 -24.66 -29.19 -4.29
CA ALA A 280 -26.07 -29.55 -4.49
C ALA A 280 -26.39 -29.92 -5.95
N GLU A 281 -25.72 -29.31 -6.93
CA GLU A 281 -25.84 -29.69 -8.34
C GLU A 281 -25.19 -31.05 -8.62
N GLU A 282 -24.02 -31.33 -8.06
CA GLU A 282 -23.35 -32.63 -8.11
C GLU A 282 -24.26 -33.74 -7.56
N GLN A 283 -24.84 -33.56 -6.37
CA GLN A 283 -25.82 -34.48 -5.79
C GLN A 283 -27.09 -34.65 -6.66
N ARG A 284 -27.54 -33.60 -7.36
CA ARG A 284 -28.68 -33.68 -8.28
C ARG A 284 -28.34 -34.50 -9.54
N LEU A 285 -27.11 -34.40 -10.03
CA LEU A 285 -26.60 -35.17 -11.16
C LEU A 285 -26.43 -36.65 -10.78
N ASP A 286 -25.82 -36.96 -9.63
CA ASP A 286 -25.69 -38.32 -9.11
C ASP A 286 -27.07 -38.99 -8.96
N ALA A 287 -28.00 -38.33 -8.28
CA ALA A 287 -29.37 -38.82 -8.12
C ALA A 287 -30.15 -38.91 -9.45
N ALA A 288 -29.73 -38.22 -10.51
CA ALA A 288 -30.29 -38.41 -11.86
C ALA A 288 -29.68 -39.64 -12.55
N VAL A 289 -28.38 -39.86 -12.42
CA VAL A 289 -27.67 -41.05 -12.94
C VAL A 289 -28.17 -42.34 -12.26
N GLU A 290 -28.42 -42.33 -10.95
CA GLU A 290 -29.01 -43.47 -10.24
C GLU A 290 -30.42 -43.81 -10.77
N ARG A 291 -31.26 -42.78 -11.02
CA ARG A 291 -32.60 -42.96 -11.62
C ARG A 291 -32.52 -43.48 -13.05
N GLU A 292 -31.59 -42.97 -13.86
CA GLU A 292 -31.33 -43.44 -15.23
C GLU A 292 -30.95 -44.94 -15.23
N GLN A 293 -30.03 -45.36 -14.36
CA GLN A 293 -29.63 -46.77 -14.19
C GLN A 293 -30.79 -47.65 -13.68
N GLY A 294 -31.58 -47.15 -12.74
CA GLY A 294 -32.79 -47.82 -12.25
C GLY A 294 -33.81 -48.05 -13.37
N ASN A 295 -34.08 -47.03 -14.18
CA ASN A 295 -34.97 -47.10 -15.33
C ASN A 295 -34.46 -48.11 -16.39
N GLN A 296 -33.16 -48.14 -16.68
CA GLN A 296 -32.57 -49.12 -17.59
C GLN A 296 -32.73 -50.57 -17.07
N CYS A 297 -32.55 -50.79 -15.76
CA CYS A 297 -32.78 -52.10 -15.12
C CYS A 297 -34.25 -52.53 -15.21
N LEU A 298 -35.20 -51.62 -14.97
CA LEU A 298 -36.63 -51.89 -15.14
C LEU A 298 -37.00 -52.16 -16.60
N GLN A 299 -36.44 -51.41 -17.56
CA GLN A 299 -36.68 -51.61 -18.98
C GLN A 299 -36.13 -52.96 -19.49
N GLN A 300 -35.02 -53.45 -18.94
CA GLN A 300 -34.51 -54.80 -19.26
C GLN A 300 -35.45 -55.90 -18.73
N LYS A 301 -35.97 -55.76 -17.51
CA LYS A 301 -36.95 -56.70 -16.93
C LYS A 301 -38.28 -56.69 -17.67
N LEU A 302 -38.74 -55.51 -18.10
CA LEU A 302 -39.93 -55.36 -18.93
C LEU A 302 -39.79 -56.18 -20.22
N LYS A 303 -38.70 -55.98 -20.97
CA LYS A 303 -38.41 -56.75 -22.19
C LYS A 303 -38.36 -58.25 -21.97
N GLN A 304 -37.73 -58.71 -20.89
CA GLN A 304 -37.72 -60.13 -20.53
C GLN A 304 -39.16 -60.66 -20.30
N SER A 305 -40.02 -59.90 -19.60
CA SER A 305 -41.42 -60.28 -19.42
C SER A 305 -42.27 -60.20 -20.70
N GLU A 306 -41.95 -59.28 -21.63
CA GLU A 306 -42.57 -59.19 -22.96
C GLU A 306 -42.16 -60.38 -23.84
N GLU A 307 -40.88 -60.76 -23.85
CA GLU A 307 -40.35 -61.95 -24.53
C GLU A 307 -40.96 -63.25 -23.97
N GLU A 308 -41.07 -63.37 -22.65
CA GLU A 308 -41.75 -64.49 -22.00
C GLU A 308 -43.24 -64.55 -22.39
N LEU A 309 -43.97 -63.42 -22.31
CA LEU A 309 -45.38 -63.31 -22.70
C LEU A 309 -45.59 -63.74 -24.15
N HIS A 310 -44.79 -63.23 -25.08
CA HIS A 310 -44.91 -63.57 -26.50
C HIS A 310 -44.66 -65.07 -26.73
N SER A 311 -43.70 -65.66 -25.99
CA SER A 311 -43.49 -67.11 -26.00
C SER A 311 -44.71 -67.89 -25.44
N PHE A 312 -45.54 -67.30 -24.58
CA PHE A 312 -46.79 -67.92 -24.12
C PHE A 312 -47.93 -67.71 -25.13
N GLU A 313 -47.98 -66.57 -25.82
CA GLU A 313 -48.92 -66.33 -26.93
C GLU A 313 -48.72 -67.33 -28.08
N GLU A 314 -47.48 -67.59 -28.49
CA GLU A 314 -47.16 -68.63 -29.50
C GLU A 314 -47.65 -70.02 -29.07
N LYS A 315 -47.42 -70.39 -27.80
CA LYS A 315 -47.88 -71.67 -27.23
C LYS A 315 -49.40 -71.73 -27.17
N LEU A 316 -50.07 -70.63 -26.81
CA LEU A 316 -51.53 -70.55 -26.70
C LEU A 316 -52.19 -70.59 -28.09
N ALA A 317 -51.61 -69.92 -29.09
CA ALA A 317 -52.01 -70.07 -30.49
C ALA A 317 -51.89 -71.54 -30.94
N ALA A 318 -50.78 -72.22 -30.63
CA ALA A 318 -50.61 -73.64 -30.95
C ALA A 318 -51.61 -74.56 -30.20
N VAL A 319 -52.03 -74.21 -28.97
CA VAL A 319 -53.08 -74.92 -28.22
C VAL A 319 -54.44 -74.71 -28.87
N ASN A 320 -54.83 -73.47 -29.21
CA ASN A 320 -56.07 -73.18 -29.95
C ASN A 320 -56.10 -73.94 -31.30
N ASP A 321 -54.96 -74.03 -31.97
CA ASP A 321 -54.82 -74.76 -33.23
C ASP A 321 -55.00 -76.29 -33.04
N VAL A 322 -54.75 -76.83 -31.83
CA VAL A 322 -55.07 -78.22 -31.47
C VAL A 322 -56.54 -78.36 -31.02
N GLU A 323 -57.11 -77.37 -30.33
CA GLU A 323 -58.52 -77.35 -29.93
C GLU A 323 -59.45 -77.33 -31.15
N LEU A 324 -59.17 -76.52 -32.17
CA LEU A 324 -59.88 -76.54 -33.46
C LEU A 324 -59.79 -77.89 -34.18
N LYS A 325 -58.67 -78.61 -34.03
CA LYS A 325 -58.51 -79.99 -34.56
C LYS A 325 -59.30 -81.01 -33.73
N LEU A 326 -59.46 -80.79 -32.42
CA LEU A 326 -60.29 -81.61 -31.54
C LEU A 326 -61.79 -81.39 -31.80
N ASP A 327 -62.23 -80.16 -32.05
CA ASP A 327 -63.63 -79.83 -32.37
C ASP A 327 -64.05 -80.34 -33.75
N THR A 328 -63.18 -80.25 -34.74
CA THR A 328 -63.43 -80.86 -36.07
C THR A 328 -63.46 -82.39 -36.00
N ALA A 329 -62.61 -83.02 -35.17
CA ALA A 329 -62.72 -84.45 -34.88
C ALA A 329 -63.99 -84.84 -34.10
N SER A 330 -64.40 -84.01 -33.14
CA SER A 330 -65.57 -84.27 -32.26
C SER A 330 -66.90 -84.07 -32.99
N SER A 331 -67.01 -83.06 -33.85
CA SER A 331 -68.15 -82.87 -34.75
C SER A 331 -68.25 -83.99 -35.79
N PHE A 332 -67.12 -84.46 -36.34
CA PHE A 332 -67.09 -85.66 -37.20
C PHE A 332 -67.53 -86.93 -36.46
N LEU A 333 -67.06 -87.15 -35.22
CA LEU A 333 -67.51 -88.25 -34.36
C LEU A 333 -69.03 -88.20 -34.11
N ASN A 334 -69.57 -87.02 -33.84
CA ASN A 334 -71.01 -86.85 -33.62
C ASN A 334 -71.82 -87.06 -34.93
N SER A 335 -71.28 -86.70 -36.09
CA SER A 335 -71.86 -87.07 -37.40
C SER A 335 -71.89 -88.60 -37.60
N LEU A 336 -70.83 -89.31 -37.21
CA LEU A 336 -70.80 -90.79 -37.26
C LEU A 336 -71.80 -91.41 -36.27
N LYS A 337 -71.93 -90.87 -35.05
CA LYS A 337 -72.95 -91.32 -34.07
C LYS A 337 -74.37 -91.10 -34.59
N GLY A 338 -74.66 -89.96 -35.21
CA GLY A 338 -75.97 -89.70 -35.82
C GLY A 338 -76.31 -90.68 -36.95
N LYS A 339 -75.34 -91.01 -37.80
CA LYS A 339 -75.48 -92.05 -38.85
C LYS A 339 -75.71 -93.45 -38.26
N LEU A 340 -75.08 -93.76 -37.13
CA LEU A 340 -75.26 -95.04 -36.43
C LEU A 340 -76.64 -95.14 -35.74
N ALA A 341 -77.11 -94.06 -35.11
CA ALA A 341 -78.44 -94.02 -34.50
C ALA A 341 -79.55 -94.24 -35.54
N ALA A 342 -79.44 -93.58 -36.70
CA ALA A 342 -80.36 -93.76 -37.83
C ALA A 342 -80.35 -95.17 -38.46
N TYR A 343 -79.37 -96.01 -38.12
CA TYR A 343 -79.31 -97.44 -38.48
C TYR A 343 -79.87 -98.37 -37.38
N VAL A 344 -80.05 -97.87 -36.16
CA VAL A 344 -80.62 -98.64 -35.04
C VAL A 344 -82.14 -98.44 -34.95
N GLU A 345 -82.65 -97.26 -35.31
CA GLU A 345 -84.10 -96.98 -35.34
C GLU A 345 -84.88 -97.71 -36.46
N THR A 346 -84.21 -98.41 -37.39
CA THR A 346 -84.86 -99.20 -38.45
C THR A 346 -85.21 -100.65 -38.06
N GLU A 347 -84.69 -101.16 -36.93
CA GLU A 347 -84.39 -102.61 -36.83
C GLU A 347 -85.07 -103.39 -35.67
N ILE A 348 -86.06 -102.85 -34.95
CA ILE A 348 -86.69 -103.52 -33.78
C ILE A 348 -88.23 -103.49 -33.79
N GLY A 349 -88.87 -104.67 -33.62
CA GLY A 349 -90.31 -104.81 -33.30
C GLY A 349 -90.78 -106.26 -33.09
N ARG A 350 -91.90 -106.43 -32.34
CA ARG A 350 -92.63 -107.67 -31.94
C ARG A 350 -92.10 -108.47 -30.72
N ASP A 351 -92.90 -109.18 -29.88
CA ASP A 351 -94.36 -109.11 -29.52
C ASP A 351 -94.69 -109.98 -28.24
N GLU A 352 -95.74 -109.58 -27.48
CA GLU A 352 -96.85 -110.26 -26.72
C GLU A 352 -96.82 -111.79 -26.31
N LYS A 353 -97.54 -112.37 -25.29
CA LYS A 353 -98.57 -111.94 -24.26
C LYS A 353 -98.94 -113.03 -23.18
N ASP A 354 -99.63 -112.61 -22.08
CA ASP A 354 -100.80 -113.20 -21.30
C ASP A 354 -100.91 -114.69 -20.80
N ALA A 355 -101.75 -115.12 -19.81
CA ALA A 355 -102.44 -114.50 -18.63
C ALA A 355 -103.20 -115.53 -17.68
N PHE A 356 -103.58 -115.08 -16.46
CA PHE A 356 -104.61 -115.65 -15.50
C PHE A 356 -104.24 -116.95 -14.69
N VAL A 357 -104.94 -117.54 -13.67
CA VAL A 357 -106.34 -117.53 -13.11
C VAL A 357 -106.38 -117.53 -11.53
N GLN A 358 -107.17 -118.38 -10.83
CA GLN A 358 -107.47 -118.42 -9.36
C GLN A 358 -107.50 -119.88 -8.77
N PRO A 359 -107.35 -120.14 -7.45
CA PRO A 359 -108.42 -119.96 -6.44
C PRO A 359 -107.96 -119.46 -5.02
N ASP A 360 -108.83 -119.66 -4.02
CA ASP A 360 -108.68 -119.51 -2.55
C ASP A 360 -108.54 -118.10 -1.94
N THR A 361 -109.51 -117.73 -1.10
CA THR A 361 -109.57 -116.45 -0.37
C THR A 361 -108.57 -116.32 0.79
N LEU A 362 -107.94 -117.42 1.22
CA LEU A 362 -106.75 -117.40 2.08
C LEU A 362 -105.43 -117.30 1.29
N SER A 363 -105.48 -117.48 -0.04
CA SER A 363 -104.37 -117.14 -0.93
C SER A 363 -104.41 -115.64 -1.27
N ALA A 364 -105.59 -115.03 -1.40
CA ALA A 364 -105.77 -113.59 -1.62
C ALA A 364 -105.04 -112.73 -0.55
N ALA A 365 -105.39 -112.88 0.73
CA ALA A 365 -104.73 -112.13 1.82
C ALA A 365 -103.22 -112.44 1.97
N LYS A 366 -102.75 -113.61 1.49
CA LYS A 366 -101.31 -113.94 1.42
C LYS A 366 -100.62 -113.34 0.22
N LYS A 367 -101.31 -113.22 -0.93
CA LYS A 367 -100.83 -112.48 -2.11
C LYS A 367 -100.80 -110.99 -1.82
N GLU A 368 -101.81 -110.41 -1.17
CA GLU A 368 -101.79 -109.02 -0.72
C GLU A 368 -100.64 -108.78 0.28
N LEU A 369 -100.33 -109.75 1.16
CA LEU A 369 -99.17 -109.67 2.05
C LEU A 369 -97.82 -109.81 1.32
N GLU A 370 -97.73 -110.68 0.30
CA GLU A 370 -96.55 -110.78 -0.57
C GLU A 370 -96.38 -109.55 -1.47
N GLU A 371 -97.45 -109.01 -2.02
CA GLU A 371 -97.46 -107.80 -2.82
C GLU A 371 -97.09 -106.58 -1.96
N ALA A 372 -97.64 -106.48 -0.74
CA ALA A 372 -97.25 -105.48 0.26
C ALA A 372 -95.79 -105.64 0.72
N ARG A 373 -95.26 -106.87 0.80
CA ARG A 373 -93.82 -107.11 1.04
C ARG A 373 -92.98 -106.71 -0.16
N SER A 374 -93.42 -107.02 -1.38
CA SER A 374 -92.73 -106.67 -2.62
C SER A 374 -92.73 -105.16 -2.87
N SER A 375 -93.80 -104.46 -2.50
CA SER A 375 -93.89 -103.00 -2.58
C SER A 375 -93.15 -102.32 -1.44
N MET A 376 -93.11 -102.91 -0.23
CA MET A 376 -92.24 -102.47 0.84
C MET A 376 -90.75 -102.66 0.49
N GLU A 377 -90.37 -103.76 -0.16
CA GLU A 377 -89.00 -103.99 -0.62
C GLU A 377 -88.62 -103.07 -1.78
N LYS A 378 -89.52 -102.86 -2.76
CA LYS A 378 -89.37 -101.83 -3.81
C LYS A 378 -89.23 -100.43 -3.22
N ALA A 379 -90.08 -100.04 -2.27
CA ALA A 379 -90.01 -98.75 -1.60
C ALA A 379 -88.71 -98.60 -0.79
N LYS A 380 -88.20 -99.70 -0.21
CA LYS A 380 -86.90 -99.76 0.46
C LYS A 380 -85.74 -99.62 -0.53
N ASP A 381 -85.85 -100.16 -1.74
CA ASP A 381 -84.87 -99.96 -2.81
C ASP A 381 -84.96 -98.58 -3.47
N GLU A 382 -86.15 -97.99 -3.60
CA GLU A 382 -86.35 -96.60 -3.98
C GLU A 382 -85.74 -95.66 -2.93
N VAL A 383 -85.96 -95.91 -1.63
CA VAL A 383 -85.28 -95.19 -0.53
C VAL A 383 -83.76 -95.42 -0.56
N ASN A 384 -83.27 -96.60 -0.94
CA ASN A 384 -81.85 -96.83 -1.18
C ASN A 384 -81.31 -95.97 -2.33
N CYS A 385 -82.02 -95.91 -3.47
CA CYS A 385 -81.65 -95.11 -4.63
C CYS A 385 -81.68 -93.60 -4.32
N LEU A 386 -82.72 -93.12 -3.65
CA LEU A 386 -82.84 -91.74 -3.18
C LEU A 386 -81.72 -91.40 -2.17
N ARG A 387 -81.37 -92.31 -1.27
CA ARG A 387 -80.24 -92.15 -0.35
C ARG A 387 -78.90 -92.04 -1.10
N ILE A 388 -78.68 -92.85 -2.12
CA ILE A 388 -77.48 -92.76 -2.98
C ILE A 388 -77.47 -91.42 -3.74
N ALA A 389 -78.60 -90.98 -4.29
CA ALA A 389 -78.73 -89.68 -4.94
C ALA A 389 -78.43 -88.50 -3.98
N VAL A 390 -78.93 -88.56 -2.74
CA VAL A 390 -78.63 -87.56 -1.69
C VAL A 390 -77.15 -87.54 -1.34
N PHE A 391 -76.48 -88.70 -1.23
CA PHE A 391 -75.02 -88.72 -1.03
C PHE A 391 -74.24 -88.15 -2.23
N SER A 392 -74.68 -88.44 -3.46
CA SER A 392 -74.08 -87.88 -4.68
C SER A 392 -74.23 -86.35 -4.74
N LEU A 393 -75.43 -85.82 -4.50
CA LEU A 393 -75.70 -84.38 -4.47
C LEU A 393 -74.94 -83.67 -3.33
N LYS A 394 -74.80 -84.31 -2.16
CA LYS A 394 -73.99 -83.79 -1.05
C LYS A 394 -72.51 -83.72 -1.41
N SER A 395 -71.98 -84.75 -2.09
CA SER A 395 -70.59 -84.75 -2.57
C SER A 395 -70.35 -83.68 -3.65
N GLN A 396 -71.31 -83.47 -4.56
CA GLN A 396 -71.26 -82.38 -5.54
C GLN A 396 -71.30 -81.00 -4.88
N LEU A 397 -72.14 -80.81 -3.85
CA LEU A 397 -72.19 -79.56 -3.07
C LEU A 397 -70.88 -79.30 -2.30
N GLU A 398 -70.23 -80.34 -1.77
CA GLU A 398 -68.91 -80.25 -1.13
C GLU A 398 -67.80 -79.92 -2.15
N ALA A 399 -67.90 -80.40 -3.39
CA ALA A 399 -66.98 -80.01 -4.47
C ALA A 399 -67.20 -78.55 -4.91
N GLU A 400 -68.44 -78.13 -5.16
CA GLU A 400 -68.79 -76.75 -5.56
C GLU A 400 -68.40 -75.72 -4.49
N THR A 401 -68.65 -76.02 -3.21
CA THR A 401 -68.24 -75.12 -2.11
C THR A 401 -66.71 -75.01 -1.99
N SER A 402 -65.96 -76.08 -2.31
CA SER A 402 -64.50 -76.02 -2.44
C SER A 402 -64.07 -75.11 -3.61
N ILE A 403 -64.66 -75.28 -4.80
CA ILE A 403 -64.39 -74.45 -5.98
C ILE A 403 -64.66 -72.96 -5.68
N LEU A 404 -65.83 -72.65 -5.10
CA LEU A 404 -66.20 -71.28 -4.70
C LEU A 404 -65.26 -70.69 -3.65
N SER A 405 -64.71 -71.49 -2.73
CA SER A 405 -63.70 -71.02 -1.78
C SER A 405 -62.39 -70.62 -2.48
N SER A 406 -61.93 -71.43 -3.45
CA SER A 406 -60.73 -71.13 -4.24
C SER A 406 -60.90 -69.90 -5.14
N LEU A 407 -62.11 -69.69 -5.68
CA LEU A 407 -62.44 -68.54 -6.52
C LEU A 407 -62.47 -67.23 -5.71
N ARG A 408 -63.02 -67.27 -4.49
CA ARG A 408 -63.01 -66.13 -3.56
C ARG A 408 -61.59 -65.73 -3.17
N GLU A 409 -60.70 -66.69 -2.92
CA GLU A 409 -59.30 -66.38 -2.60
C GLU A 409 -58.55 -65.79 -3.81
N LYS A 410 -58.79 -66.30 -5.02
CA LYS A 410 -58.27 -65.67 -6.26
C LYS A 410 -58.77 -64.23 -6.42
N ALA A 411 -60.05 -63.97 -6.18
CA ALA A 411 -60.63 -62.63 -6.23
C ALA A 411 -60.06 -61.68 -5.16
N ARG A 412 -59.75 -62.21 -3.95
CA ARG A 412 -59.06 -61.47 -2.89
C ARG A 412 -57.64 -61.08 -3.31
N MET A 413 -56.91 -62.01 -3.94
CA MET A 413 -55.56 -61.75 -4.43
C MET A 413 -55.53 -60.75 -5.60
N SER A 414 -56.49 -60.81 -6.54
CA SER A 414 -56.58 -59.78 -7.59
C SER A 414 -56.93 -58.40 -7.03
N SER A 415 -57.79 -58.32 -6.00
CA SER A 415 -58.10 -57.05 -5.33
C SER A 415 -56.89 -56.42 -4.63
N LEU A 416 -55.97 -57.23 -4.09
CA LEU A 416 -54.71 -56.73 -3.52
C LEU A 416 -53.75 -56.24 -4.61
N ALA A 417 -53.66 -56.95 -5.74
CA ALA A 417 -52.84 -56.54 -6.87
C ALA A 417 -53.32 -55.21 -7.49
N ILE A 418 -54.65 -55.04 -7.64
CA ILE A 418 -55.26 -53.78 -8.10
C ILE A 418 -54.91 -52.63 -7.15
N SER A 419 -55.10 -52.78 -5.84
CA SER A 419 -54.78 -51.75 -4.86
C SER A 419 -53.29 -51.38 -4.82
N SER A 420 -52.39 -52.34 -5.09
CA SER A 420 -50.95 -52.07 -5.23
C SER A 420 -50.63 -51.24 -6.48
N LEU A 421 -51.26 -51.56 -7.61
CA LEU A 421 -51.07 -50.82 -8.87
C LEU A 421 -51.69 -49.42 -8.81
N GLU A 422 -52.83 -49.25 -8.11
CA GLU A 422 -53.44 -47.94 -7.85
C GLU A 422 -52.50 -47.04 -7.04
N ALA A 423 -51.86 -47.58 -5.99
CA ALA A 423 -50.88 -46.84 -5.17
C ALA A 423 -49.59 -46.48 -5.95
N GLU A 424 -49.10 -47.38 -6.81
CA GLU A 424 -47.98 -47.06 -7.72
C GLU A 424 -48.37 -46.00 -8.76
N LEU A 425 -49.61 -46.01 -9.25
CA LEU A 425 -50.12 -45.04 -10.22
C LEU A 425 -50.30 -43.65 -9.58
N GLU A 426 -50.84 -43.55 -8.37
CA GLU A 426 -50.90 -42.30 -7.59
C GLU A 426 -49.49 -41.74 -7.30
N LYS A 427 -48.57 -42.61 -6.89
CA LYS A 427 -47.15 -42.25 -6.73
C LYS A 427 -46.57 -41.70 -8.04
N ASN A 428 -46.73 -42.40 -9.16
CA ASN A 428 -46.22 -41.98 -10.47
C ASN A 428 -46.84 -40.64 -10.95
N GLN A 429 -48.12 -40.37 -10.63
CA GLN A 429 -48.74 -39.07 -10.89
C GLN A 429 -48.08 -37.95 -10.06
N SER A 430 -47.80 -38.19 -8.77
CA SER A 430 -47.09 -37.22 -7.93
C SER A 430 -45.66 -36.94 -8.42
N GLU A 431 -44.94 -37.97 -8.89
CA GLU A 431 -43.61 -37.81 -9.49
C GLU A 431 -43.65 -37.06 -10.83
N GLN A 432 -44.70 -37.23 -11.64
CA GLN A 432 -44.91 -36.42 -12.84
C GLN A 432 -45.21 -34.95 -12.52
N GLU A 433 -45.95 -34.64 -11.45
CA GLU A 433 -46.17 -33.25 -11.03
C GLU A 433 -44.86 -32.58 -10.53
N VAL A 434 -43.98 -33.35 -9.88
CA VAL A 434 -42.62 -32.90 -9.52
C VAL A 434 -41.76 -32.68 -10.76
N GLN A 435 -41.76 -33.60 -11.74
CA GLN A 435 -41.08 -33.38 -13.03
C GLN A 435 -41.67 -32.21 -13.81
N GLY A 436 -42.96 -31.90 -13.66
CA GLY A 436 -43.59 -30.72 -14.24
C GLY A 436 -43.05 -29.40 -13.66
N LYS A 437 -42.54 -29.43 -12.43
CA LYS A 437 -41.85 -28.32 -11.78
C LYS A 437 -40.36 -28.31 -12.16
N GLU A 438 -39.69 -29.47 -12.21
CA GLU A 438 -38.30 -29.56 -12.70
C GLU A 438 -38.16 -29.14 -14.17
N LYS A 439 -39.14 -29.42 -15.03
CA LYS A 439 -39.15 -28.94 -16.43
C LYS A 439 -39.34 -27.42 -16.55
N LYS A 440 -39.95 -26.76 -15.55
CA LYS A 440 -39.99 -25.29 -15.47
C LYS A 440 -38.67 -24.72 -14.98
N SER A 441 -38.08 -25.30 -13.93
CA SER A 441 -36.75 -24.87 -13.48
C SER A 441 -35.64 -25.18 -14.48
N ILE A 442 -35.79 -26.17 -15.38
CA ILE A 442 -34.90 -26.37 -16.55
C ILE A 442 -35.11 -25.30 -17.63
N GLY A 443 -36.32 -24.74 -17.76
CA GLY A 443 -36.58 -23.56 -18.58
C GLY A 443 -35.91 -22.32 -17.99
N GLU A 444 -36.17 -22.05 -16.72
CA GLU A 444 -35.55 -20.95 -15.95
C GLU A 444 -34.02 -21.09 -15.92
N MET A 445 -33.47 -22.30 -15.78
CA MET A 445 -32.02 -22.56 -15.83
C MET A 445 -31.42 -22.36 -17.24
N ARG A 446 -32.20 -22.57 -18.30
CA ARG A 446 -31.80 -22.20 -19.67
C ARG A 446 -31.82 -20.69 -19.87
N GLU A 447 -32.81 -20.00 -19.30
CA GLU A 447 -32.88 -18.53 -19.31
C GLU A 447 -31.73 -17.93 -18.49
N PHE A 448 -31.44 -18.43 -17.27
CA PHE A 448 -30.25 -18.08 -16.51
C PHE A 448 -28.94 -18.43 -17.23
N SER A 449 -28.88 -19.52 -18.00
CA SER A 449 -27.69 -19.83 -18.81
C SER A 449 -27.49 -18.83 -19.95
N HIS A 450 -28.58 -18.35 -20.57
CA HIS A 450 -28.50 -17.29 -21.58
C HIS A 450 -28.18 -15.94 -20.96
N GLU A 451 -28.83 -15.56 -19.86
CA GLU A 451 -28.58 -14.30 -19.13
C GLU A 451 -27.16 -14.27 -18.53
N SER A 452 -26.63 -15.42 -18.10
CA SER A 452 -25.24 -15.57 -17.66
C SER A 452 -24.26 -15.44 -18.84
N GLN A 453 -24.55 -16.04 -19.99
CA GLN A 453 -23.74 -15.86 -21.19
C GLN A 453 -23.77 -14.40 -21.65
N GLU A 454 -24.94 -13.78 -21.73
CA GLU A 454 -25.14 -12.36 -22.07
C GLU A 454 -24.35 -11.46 -21.12
N LYS A 455 -24.40 -11.71 -19.80
CA LYS A 455 -23.57 -11.01 -18.81
C LYS A 455 -22.07 -11.26 -19.01
N THR A 456 -21.62 -12.46 -19.41
CA THR A 456 -20.20 -12.66 -19.74
C THR A 456 -19.78 -11.86 -20.97
N GLU A 457 -20.59 -11.87 -22.02
CA GLU A 457 -20.38 -11.10 -23.26
C GLU A 457 -20.39 -9.59 -22.94
N GLU A 458 -21.34 -9.07 -22.15
CA GLU A 458 -21.34 -7.70 -21.64
C GLU A 458 -20.06 -7.36 -20.84
N THR A 459 -19.53 -8.28 -20.02
CA THR A 459 -18.28 -8.00 -19.29
C THR A 459 -17.06 -7.98 -20.20
N ASP A 460 -17.00 -8.82 -21.24
CA ASP A 460 -15.93 -8.77 -22.24
C ASP A 460 -16.05 -7.52 -23.14
N ASP A 461 -17.28 -7.07 -23.41
CA ASP A 461 -17.54 -5.82 -24.11
C ASP A 461 -17.23 -4.60 -23.22
N ALA A 462 -17.42 -4.68 -21.90
CA ALA A 462 -16.94 -3.68 -20.95
C ALA A 462 -15.40 -3.67 -20.85
N LYS A 463 -14.74 -4.83 -20.89
CA LYS A 463 -13.27 -4.94 -20.97
C LYS A 463 -12.76 -4.35 -22.29
N SER A 464 -13.40 -4.63 -23.43
CA SER A 464 -13.01 -4.11 -24.74
C SER A 464 -13.09 -2.57 -24.77
N LYS A 465 -14.19 -1.99 -24.27
CA LYS A 465 -14.38 -0.55 -24.10
C LYS A 465 -13.36 0.07 -23.13
N ALA A 466 -13.05 -0.59 -22.01
CA ALA A 466 -12.02 -0.14 -21.07
C ALA A 466 -10.59 -0.21 -21.66
N HIS A 467 -10.28 -1.20 -22.49
CA HIS A 467 -9.02 -1.29 -23.22
C HIS A 467 -8.92 -0.23 -24.34
N PHE A 468 -10.03 0.09 -25.02
CA PHE A 468 -10.11 1.17 -25.99
C PHE A 468 -9.85 2.54 -25.33
N ALA A 469 -10.57 2.87 -24.26
CA ALA A 469 -10.36 4.11 -23.51
C ALA A 469 -8.95 4.24 -22.90
N ARG A 470 -8.30 3.12 -22.54
CA ARG A 470 -6.88 3.11 -22.14
C ARG A 470 -5.94 3.43 -23.30
N ARG A 471 -6.25 2.99 -24.52
CA ARG A 471 -5.47 3.29 -25.72
C ARG A 471 -5.61 4.76 -26.11
N GLU A 472 -6.84 5.28 -26.16
CA GLU A 472 -7.10 6.70 -26.40
C GLU A 472 -6.38 7.58 -25.37
N LEU A 473 -6.33 7.16 -24.10
CA LEU A 473 -5.57 7.87 -23.06
C LEU A 473 -4.05 7.84 -23.30
N THR A 474 -3.47 6.74 -23.79
CA THR A 474 -2.05 6.72 -24.18
C THR A 474 -1.77 7.57 -25.42
N GLU A 475 -2.63 7.51 -26.43
CA GLU A 475 -2.52 8.32 -27.66
C GLU A 475 -2.61 9.82 -27.32
N ALA A 476 -3.56 10.23 -26.47
CA ALA A 476 -3.68 11.60 -25.97
C ALA A 476 -2.48 12.05 -25.10
N MET A 477 -1.79 11.13 -24.40
CA MET A 477 -0.54 11.45 -23.70
C MET A 477 0.62 11.66 -24.67
N GLU A 478 0.72 10.86 -25.74
CA GLU A 478 1.72 11.03 -26.79
C GLU A 478 1.49 12.33 -27.59
N GLU A 479 0.24 12.66 -27.92
CA GLU A 479 -0.13 13.95 -28.50
C GLU A 479 0.23 15.13 -27.58
N ALA A 480 0.02 15.00 -26.27
CA ALA A 480 0.39 16.04 -25.29
C ALA A 480 1.92 16.22 -25.19
N GLU A 481 2.71 15.16 -25.31
CA GLU A 481 4.18 15.24 -25.37
C GLU A 481 4.67 15.85 -26.69
N MET A 482 4.02 15.52 -27.82
CA MET A 482 4.29 16.15 -29.13
C MET A 482 3.92 17.64 -29.14
N ALA A 483 2.78 18.02 -28.54
CA ALA A 483 2.39 19.42 -28.37
C ALA A 483 3.41 20.18 -27.51
N LYS A 484 3.85 19.60 -26.39
CA LYS A 484 4.91 20.14 -25.51
C LYS A 484 6.26 20.28 -26.22
N ALA A 485 6.65 19.32 -27.06
CA ALA A 485 7.83 19.45 -27.93
C ALA A 485 7.68 20.62 -28.91
N SER A 486 6.52 20.73 -29.59
CA SER A 486 6.24 21.83 -30.51
C SER A 486 6.32 23.20 -29.83
N ALA A 487 5.78 23.32 -28.60
CA ALA A 487 5.83 24.53 -27.78
C ALA A 487 7.28 24.92 -27.44
N SER A 488 8.13 23.95 -27.07
CA SER A 488 9.56 24.20 -26.84
C SER A 488 10.28 24.69 -28.12
N THR A 489 9.94 24.16 -29.31
CA THR A 489 10.49 24.72 -30.56
C THR A 489 10.00 26.15 -30.87
N MET A 490 8.81 26.53 -30.39
CA MET A 490 8.28 27.89 -30.54
C MET A 490 8.91 28.85 -29.53
N GLU A 491 9.19 28.38 -28.30
CA GLU A 491 9.95 29.10 -27.29
C GLU A 491 11.37 29.43 -27.79
N LEU A 492 12.07 28.45 -28.38
CA LEU A 492 13.40 28.67 -28.99
C LEU A 492 13.36 29.67 -30.16
N ARG A 493 12.31 29.66 -31.00
CA ARG A 493 12.11 30.69 -32.03
C ARG A 493 11.89 32.07 -31.43
N LEU A 494 11.11 32.17 -30.36
CA LEU A 494 10.88 33.44 -29.64
C LEU A 494 12.18 33.97 -29.02
N GLN A 495 13.01 33.12 -28.44
CA GLN A 495 14.34 33.49 -27.94
C GLN A 495 15.30 33.97 -29.05
N ALA A 496 15.21 33.42 -30.27
CA ALA A 496 15.96 33.91 -31.42
C ALA A 496 15.50 35.31 -31.84
N VAL A 497 14.18 35.51 -32.01
CA VAL A 497 13.59 36.82 -32.36
C VAL A 497 13.91 37.89 -31.31
N LEU A 498 13.94 37.56 -30.02
CA LEU A 498 14.37 38.50 -28.97
C LEU A 498 15.81 38.98 -29.18
N ARG A 499 16.74 38.11 -29.60
CA ARG A 499 18.13 38.52 -29.90
C ARG A 499 18.25 39.30 -31.21
N GLU A 500 17.40 39.03 -32.19
CA GLU A 500 17.31 39.86 -33.40
C GLU A 500 16.80 41.28 -33.06
N ILE A 501 15.84 41.40 -32.15
CA ILE A 501 15.37 42.70 -31.62
C ILE A 501 16.48 43.42 -30.84
N GLU A 502 17.22 42.72 -29.97
CA GLU A 502 18.36 43.29 -29.23
C GLU A 502 19.46 43.79 -30.19
N ALA A 503 19.76 43.04 -31.26
CA ALA A 503 20.70 43.46 -32.30
C ALA A 503 20.18 44.65 -33.11
N ALA A 504 18.88 44.68 -33.44
CA ALA A 504 18.25 45.80 -34.13
C ALA A 504 18.27 47.09 -33.29
N VAL A 505 17.98 47.01 -31.99
CA VAL A 505 18.07 48.16 -31.06
C VAL A 505 19.51 48.62 -30.86
N ALA A 506 20.50 47.72 -30.85
CA ALA A 506 21.91 48.10 -30.86
C ALA A 506 22.28 48.85 -32.15
N SER A 507 21.80 48.39 -33.32
CA SER A 507 21.98 49.07 -34.60
C SER A 507 21.27 50.42 -34.66
N GLU A 508 20.04 50.52 -34.11
CA GLU A 508 19.30 51.78 -33.97
C GLU A 508 20.09 52.79 -33.15
N ARG A 509 20.66 52.37 -32.01
CA ARG A 509 21.44 53.28 -31.16
C ARG A 509 22.68 53.84 -31.88
N LEU A 510 23.38 52.99 -32.64
CA LEU A 510 24.51 53.41 -33.47
C LEU A 510 24.07 54.36 -34.61
N ALA A 511 22.92 54.09 -35.24
CA ALA A 511 22.34 54.98 -36.24
C ALA A 511 21.91 56.34 -35.63
N LEU A 512 21.35 56.37 -34.42
CA LEU A 512 20.99 57.60 -33.71
C LEU A 512 22.21 58.40 -33.22
N GLU A 513 23.32 57.73 -32.88
CA GLU A 513 24.60 58.39 -32.61
C GLU A 513 25.18 59.02 -33.90
N ALA A 514 25.09 58.32 -35.04
CA ALA A 514 25.48 58.88 -36.34
C ALA A 514 24.58 60.04 -36.80
N VAL A 515 23.25 59.91 -36.66
CA VAL A 515 22.29 60.98 -37.00
C VAL A 515 22.54 62.21 -36.14
N LYS A 516 22.86 62.08 -34.84
CA LYS A 516 23.20 63.25 -34.01
C LYS A 516 24.51 63.93 -34.42
N ALA A 517 25.47 63.19 -34.95
CA ALA A 517 26.68 63.77 -35.52
C ALA A 517 26.41 64.53 -36.83
N ILE A 518 25.37 64.17 -37.59
CA ILE A 518 24.92 64.87 -38.80
C ILE A 518 24.02 66.07 -38.46
N GLN A 519 23.05 65.89 -37.56
CA GLN A 519 22.03 66.90 -37.23
C GLN A 519 22.62 68.11 -36.48
N GLY A 520 23.79 67.97 -35.87
CA GLY A 520 24.62 69.10 -35.43
C GLY A 520 25.21 69.97 -36.56
N SER A 521 24.78 69.76 -37.80
CA SER A 521 25.24 70.47 -39.01
C SER A 521 24.12 71.05 -39.89
N GLU A 522 22.83 70.98 -39.51
CA GLU A 522 21.72 71.04 -40.50
C GLU A 522 20.36 71.64 -40.02
N GLU A 523 20.28 72.95 -39.69
CA GLU A 523 19.04 73.63 -39.24
C GLU A 523 18.41 74.59 -40.33
N THR A 524 17.30 74.26 -41.05
CA THR A 524 16.59 75.21 -41.99
C THR A 524 15.16 74.84 -42.58
N THR A 525 14.10 75.66 -42.32
CA THR A 525 12.92 76.08 -43.21
C THR A 525 11.64 75.20 -43.54
N GLU A 526 10.55 75.77 -44.16
CA GLU A 526 9.09 75.36 -44.10
C GLU A 526 8.18 75.54 -45.41
N SER A 527 6.90 75.03 -45.47
CA SER A 527 5.60 75.69 -45.97
C SER A 527 4.34 74.75 -46.28
N SER A 528 3.34 75.14 -47.15
CA SER A 528 1.84 75.06 -46.89
C SER A 528 0.83 74.91 -48.12
N GLN A 529 -0.50 74.60 -47.96
CA GLN A 529 -1.54 74.52 -49.07
C GLN A 529 -3.10 74.76 -48.79
N ASP A 530 -4.07 74.00 -49.40
CA ASP A 530 -5.50 74.30 -49.86
C ASP A 530 -6.74 73.81 -49.00
N VAL A 531 -7.97 74.41 -49.10
CA VAL A 531 -9.13 74.23 -48.14
C VAL A 531 -10.59 74.45 -48.68
N VAL A 532 -11.60 73.71 -48.14
CA VAL A 532 -13.07 73.90 -48.33
C VAL A 532 -13.69 75.03 -47.47
N SER A 533 -14.54 75.89 -48.05
CA SER A 533 -15.11 77.09 -47.40
C SER A 533 -16.30 76.82 -46.44
N ILE A 534 -16.01 76.19 -45.31
CA ILE A 534 -16.82 76.30 -44.08
C ILE A 534 -16.66 77.74 -43.55
N SER A 535 -17.63 78.33 -42.84
CA SER A 535 -17.40 79.65 -42.22
C SER A 535 -16.28 79.57 -41.17
N PHE A 536 -15.51 80.65 -40.97
CA PHE A 536 -14.33 80.65 -40.10
C PHE A 536 -14.69 80.13 -38.69
N GLU A 537 -15.76 80.63 -38.09
CA GLU A 537 -16.22 80.23 -36.76
C GLU A 537 -16.67 78.76 -36.69
N GLU A 538 -17.41 78.27 -37.69
CA GLU A 538 -17.81 76.86 -37.78
C GLU A 538 -16.62 75.92 -38.00
N TYR A 539 -15.63 76.34 -38.81
CA TYR A 539 -14.40 75.58 -39.02
C TYR A 539 -13.61 75.42 -37.72
N TYR A 540 -13.39 76.51 -36.97
CA TYR A 540 -12.74 76.44 -35.67
C TYR A 540 -13.56 75.63 -34.66
N ALA A 541 -14.90 75.76 -34.65
CA ALA A 541 -15.76 74.96 -33.77
C ALA A 541 -15.69 73.46 -34.08
N LEU A 542 -15.73 73.07 -35.36
CA LEU A 542 -15.68 71.68 -35.80
C LEU A 542 -14.28 71.07 -35.62
N SER A 543 -13.24 71.81 -35.99
CA SER A 543 -11.82 71.43 -35.81
C SER A 543 -11.47 71.25 -34.33
N LYS A 544 -11.89 72.19 -33.47
CA LYS A 544 -11.74 72.07 -32.01
C LYS A 544 -12.48 70.84 -31.47
N LYS A 545 -13.74 70.62 -31.89
CA LYS A 545 -14.53 69.47 -31.46
C LYS A 545 -13.94 68.12 -31.93
N ALA A 546 -13.37 68.07 -33.14
CA ALA A 546 -12.65 66.91 -33.63
C ALA A 546 -11.38 66.66 -32.81
N SER A 547 -10.57 67.68 -32.56
CA SER A 547 -9.35 67.61 -31.75
C SER A 547 -9.64 67.21 -30.29
N GLU A 548 -10.75 67.70 -29.71
CA GLU A 548 -11.21 67.31 -28.37
C GLU A 548 -11.68 65.85 -28.33
N ALA A 549 -12.37 65.37 -29.35
CA ALA A 549 -12.77 63.97 -29.48
C ALA A 549 -11.57 63.03 -29.70
N GLU A 550 -10.60 63.46 -30.52
CA GLU A 550 -9.35 62.73 -30.75
C GLU A 550 -8.52 62.65 -29.47
N ARG A 551 -8.33 63.76 -28.75
CA ARG A 551 -7.67 63.78 -27.44
C ARG A 551 -8.33 62.82 -26.45
N LEU A 552 -9.67 62.83 -26.35
CA LEU A 552 -10.42 61.91 -25.49
C LEU A 552 -10.32 60.44 -25.94
N SER A 553 -10.12 60.19 -27.23
CA SER A 553 -9.84 58.85 -27.76
C SER A 553 -8.43 58.40 -27.39
N ASN A 554 -7.43 59.26 -27.63
CA ASN A 554 -6.02 58.99 -27.34
C ASN A 554 -5.79 58.79 -25.83
N GLU A 555 -6.45 59.56 -24.97
CA GLU A 555 -6.43 59.37 -23.50
C GLU A 555 -7.00 57.99 -23.09
N ARG A 556 -8.06 57.51 -23.74
CA ARG A 556 -8.61 56.16 -23.50
C ARG A 556 -7.68 55.07 -24.02
N VAL A 557 -7.07 55.27 -25.19
CA VAL A 557 -6.10 54.32 -25.78
C VAL A 557 -4.86 54.22 -24.90
N ILE A 558 -4.31 55.33 -24.40
CA ILE A 558 -3.18 55.35 -23.45
C ILE A 558 -3.56 54.61 -22.16
N ALA A 559 -4.72 54.92 -21.56
CA ALA A 559 -5.18 54.25 -20.34
C ALA A 559 -5.38 52.73 -20.54
N ALA A 560 -5.92 52.29 -21.68
CA ALA A 560 -6.05 50.87 -22.02
C ALA A 560 -4.69 50.21 -22.26
N ILE A 561 -3.75 50.89 -22.95
CA ILE A 561 -2.38 50.41 -23.15
C ILE A 561 -1.65 50.24 -21.82
N ASP A 562 -1.80 51.16 -20.86
CA ASP A 562 -1.16 51.05 -19.55
C ASP A 562 -1.79 49.93 -18.69
N GLN A 563 -3.12 49.75 -18.73
CA GLN A 563 -3.77 48.56 -18.15
C GLN A 563 -3.26 47.26 -18.77
N ILE A 564 -3.02 47.22 -20.09
CA ILE A 564 -2.43 46.06 -20.78
C ILE A 564 -0.97 45.83 -20.35
N LYS A 565 -0.18 46.89 -20.11
CA LYS A 565 1.18 46.76 -19.56
C LYS A 565 1.16 46.18 -18.15
N ASP A 566 0.25 46.62 -17.28
CA ASP A 566 0.12 46.11 -15.90
C ASP A 566 -0.44 44.68 -15.84
N ALA A 567 -1.37 44.34 -16.73
CA ALA A 567 -1.81 42.97 -16.95
C ALA A 567 -0.62 42.07 -17.35
N LYS A 568 0.17 42.47 -18.36
CA LYS A 568 1.35 41.70 -18.80
C LYS A 568 2.45 41.59 -17.72
N ARG A 569 2.63 42.62 -16.87
CA ARG A 569 3.55 42.58 -15.72
C ARG A 569 3.10 41.56 -14.68
N SER A 570 1.82 41.58 -14.30
CA SER A 570 1.27 40.63 -13.32
C SER A 570 1.22 39.20 -13.87
N GLU A 571 0.87 39.02 -15.15
CA GLU A 571 0.92 37.75 -15.88
C GLU A 571 2.35 37.15 -15.87
N LYS A 572 3.38 37.96 -16.11
CA LYS A 572 4.79 37.52 -16.04
C LYS A 572 5.16 37.05 -14.63
N LEU A 573 4.82 37.82 -13.60
CA LEU A 573 5.09 37.47 -12.20
C LEU A 573 4.36 36.19 -11.74
N VAL A 574 3.16 35.92 -12.26
CA VAL A 574 2.41 34.68 -11.98
C VAL A 574 3.05 33.49 -12.71
N ARG A 575 3.47 33.66 -13.96
CA ARG A 575 4.18 32.65 -14.75
C ARG A 575 5.51 32.24 -14.09
N GLU A 576 6.34 33.20 -13.68
CA GLU A 576 7.61 32.95 -13.01
C GLU A 576 7.44 32.14 -11.70
N LYS A 577 6.41 32.47 -10.91
CA LYS A 577 6.06 31.71 -9.70
C LYS A 577 5.56 30.29 -10.00
N LEU A 578 4.82 30.11 -11.09
CA LEU A 578 4.35 28.80 -11.53
C LEU A 578 5.52 27.91 -12.00
N GLU A 579 6.47 28.47 -12.76
CA GLU A 579 7.68 27.79 -13.23
C GLU A 579 8.59 27.37 -12.07
N ALA A 580 8.82 28.28 -11.10
CA ALA A 580 9.54 27.95 -9.86
C ALA A 580 8.84 26.81 -9.08
N GLY A 581 7.51 26.83 -9.00
CA GLY A 581 6.71 25.75 -8.41
C GLY A 581 6.83 24.41 -9.15
N PHE A 582 6.94 24.41 -10.48
CA PHE A 582 7.19 23.22 -11.27
C PHE A 582 8.61 22.67 -11.08
N MET A 583 9.63 23.52 -11.03
CA MET A 583 11.02 23.11 -10.76
C MET A 583 11.16 22.50 -9.37
N GLY A 584 10.68 23.18 -8.32
CA GLY A 584 10.67 22.64 -6.96
C GLY A 584 9.82 21.36 -6.80
N ARG A 585 8.84 21.11 -7.68
CA ARG A 585 8.09 19.84 -7.76
C ARG A 585 8.90 18.75 -8.47
N LYS A 586 9.66 19.08 -9.52
CA LYS A 586 10.56 18.15 -10.22
C LYS A 586 11.66 17.64 -9.29
N GLU A 587 12.36 18.55 -8.61
CA GLU A 587 13.43 18.23 -7.65
C GLU A 587 12.94 17.30 -6.54
N ARG A 588 11.76 17.58 -5.95
CA ARG A 588 11.14 16.71 -4.93
C ARG A 588 10.78 15.33 -5.48
N LYS A 589 10.28 15.24 -6.73
CA LYS A 589 10.04 13.93 -7.40
C LYS A 589 11.34 13.17 -7.66
N GLU A 590 12.41 13.87 -8.02
CA GLU A 590 13.73 13.28 -8.25
C GLU A 590 14.36 12.78 -6.94
N GLY A 591 14.37 13.60 -5.89
CA GLY A 591 14.80 13.20 -4.54
C GLY A 591 13.99 12.03 -3.97
N LEU A 592 12.68 11.96 -4.24
CA LEU A 592 11.84 10.83 -3.85
C LEU A 592 12.23 9.54 -4.58
N ARG A 593 12.48 9.59 -5.90
CA ARG A 593 12.99 8.42 -6.65
C ARG A 593 14.37 7.99 -6.16
N ASP A 594 15.28 8.95 -5.95
CA ASP A 594 16.62 8.70 -5.39
C ASP A 594 16.52 8.07 -3.99
N ALA A 595 15.47 8.35 -3.21
CA ALA A 595 15.23 7.76 -1.90
C ALA A 595 14.60 6.35 -1.98
N THR A 596 13.59 6.14 -2.83
CA THR A 596 12.94 4.82 -2.98
C THR A 596 13.87 3.80 -3.63
N GLU A 597 14.71 4.21 -4.58
CA GLU A 597 15.72 3.33 -5.19
C GLU A 597 16.79 2.90 -4.16
N LYS A 598 17.28 3.83 -3.33
CA LYS A 598 18.20 3.49 -2.21
C LYS A 598 17.53 2.56 -1.20
N ALA A 599 16.26 2.79 -0.87
CA ALA A 599 15.51 1.93 0.04
C ALA A 599 15.29 0.52 -0.54
N ALA A 600 15.03 0.41 -1.85
CA ALA A 600 14.95 -0.87 -2.55
C ALA A 600 16.29 -1.62 -2.53
N LYS A 601 17.38 -0.95 -2.91
CA LYS A 601 18.75 -1.51 -2.88
C LYS A 601 19.19 -1.92 -1.47
N ALA A 602 18.80 -1.16 -0.43
CA ALA A 602 19.05 -1.53 0.96
C ALA A 602 18.23 -2.76 1.40
N LYS A 603 16.96 -2.90 0.97
CA LYS A 603 16.16 -4.11 1.21
C LYS A 603 16.73 -5.33 0.46
N GLU A 604 17.16 -5.16 -0.79
CA GLU A 604 17.81 -6.20 -1.58
C GLU A 604 19.13 -6.67 -0.93
N GLY A 605 19.98 -5.73 -0.50
CA GLY A 605 21.21 -6.03 0.23
C GLY A 605 20.95 -6.75 1.56
N LYS A 606 19.90 -6.36 2.30
CA LYS A 606 19.47 -7.07 3.51
C LYS A 606 19.04 -8.52 3.18
N LEU A 607 18.25 -8.72 2.12
CA LEU A 607 17.80 -10.06 1.71
C LEU A 607 18.96 -10.95 1.24
N LYS A 608 19.94 -10.41 0.52
CA LYS A 608 21.16 -11.12 0.11
C LYS A 608 21.97 -11.57 1.33
N MET A 609 22.27 -10.66 2.25
CA MET A 609 22.97 -11.00 3.50
C MET A 609 22.16 -11.97 4.39
N GLU A 610 20.83 -11.86 4.42
CA GLU A 610 19.98 -12.80 5.16
C GLU A 610 19.99 -14.21 4.53
N GLN A 611 20.05 -14.29 3.20
CA GLN A 611 20.20 -15.55 2.46
C GLN A 611 21.58 -16.17 2.67
N GLU A 612 22.67 -15.40 2.53
CA GLU A 612 24.03 -15.84 2.87
C GLU A 612 24.12 -16.36 4.31
N LEU A 613 23.44 -15.71 5.27
CA LEU A 613 23.34 -16.19 6.65
C LEU A 613 22.46 -17.45 6.81
N ARG A 614 21.48 -17.72 5.93
CA ARG A 614 20.73 -18.98 5.94
C ARG A 614 21.60 -20.11 5.39
N ASP A 615 22.28 -19.87 4.28
CA ASP A 615 23.14 -20.84 3.62
C ASP A 615 24.36 -21.17 4.49
N TRP A 616 24.99 -20.17 5.12
CA TRP A 616 26.07 -20.39 6.11
C TRP A 616 25.61 -21.19 7.32
N ARG A 617 24.39 -20.95 7.85
CA ARG A 617 23.84 -21.77 8.95
C ARG A 617 23.57 -23.21 8.49
N ALA A 618 23.09 -23.40 7.26
CA ALA A 618 22.84 -24.72 6.69
C ALA A 618 24.15 -25.48 6.46
N GLU A 619 25.17 -24.83 5.89
CA GLU A 619 26.51 -25.41 5.72
C GLU A 619 27.15 -25.72 7.07
N ASN A 620 27.07 -24.81 8.05
CA ASN A 620 27.63 -25.04 9.38
C ASN A 620 26.93 -26.18 10.13
N GLU A 621 25.62 -26.36 9.97
CA GLU A 621 24.91 -27.53 10.53
C GLU A 621 25.20 -28.82 9.74
N GLN A 622 25.46 -28.75 8.43
CA GLN A 622 25.96 -29.90 7.67
C GLN A 622 27.38 -30.30 8.11
N ARG A 623 28.28 -29.33 8.31
CA ARG A 623 29.61 -29.54 8.90
C ARG A 623 29.48 -30.16 10.29
N ARG A 624 28.66 -29.58 11.17
CA ARG A 624 28.40 -30.12 12.51
C ARG A 624 27.87 -31.56 12.50
N LYS A 625 27.02 -31.92 11.52
CA LYS A 625 26.55 -33.31 11.30
C LYS A 625 27.61 -34.23 10.71
N ALA A 626 28.49 -33.73 9.84
CA ALA A 626 29.63 -34.48 9.34
C ALA A 626 30.67 -34.72 10.45
N ASP A 627 30.91 -33.73 11.31
CA ASP A 627 31.77 -33.82 12.48
C ASP A 627 31.15 -34.71 13.58
N GLU A 628 29.81 -34.72 13.73
CA GLU A 628 29.10 -35.72 14.55
C GLU A 628 29.24 -37.13 13.98
N ALA A 629 29.14 -37.31 12.66
CA ALA A 629 29.39 -38.61 12.02
C ALA A 629 30.87 -39.06 12.16
N PHE A 630 31.82 -38.13 12.08
CA PHE A 630 33.25 -38.41 12.27
C PHE A 630 33.58 -38.72 13.73
N SER A 631 33.06 -37.94 14.69
CA SER A 631 33.28 -38.17 16.13
C SER A 631 32.54 -39.40 16.66
N ALA A 632 31.38 -39.76 16.09
CA ALA A 632 30.74 -41.06 16.31
C ALA A 632 31.60 -42.25 15.83
N SER A 633 32.60 -42.02 14.97
CA SER A 633 33.60 -43.03 14.58
C SER A 633 34.91 -42.96 15.38
N SER A 634 35.10 -41.93 16.24
CA SER A 634 36.35 -41.65 16.93
C SER A 634 36.12 -41.10 18.34
N SER A 635 35.63 -41.95 19.24
CA SER A 635 35.29 -41.60 20.62
C SER A 635 36.49 -41.56 21.56
N ASP A 636 36.96 -40.37 21.95
CA ASP A 636 37.49 -40.12 23.30
C ASP A 636 37.57 -38.60 23.63
N GLY A 637 37.70 -38.24 24.91
CA GLY A 637 38.66 -37.18 25.25
C GLY A 637 38.22 -35.72 25.49
N GLN A 638 37.09 -35.46 26.15
CA GLN A 638 36.99 -34.45 27.23
C GLN A 638 37.08 -32.91 26.93
N PHE A 639 35.94 -32.21 27.11
CA PHE A 639 35.71 -30.79 27.46
C PHE A 639 36.83 -29.72 27.39
N LYS A 640 36.49 -28.53 26.85
CA LYS A 640 36.19 -27.31 27.66
C LYS A 640 35.58 -26.16 26.85
N THR A 641 34.94 -25.22 27.57
CA THR A 641 34.24 -24.05 27.00
C THR A 641 35.13 -22.81 27.03
N THR A 642 35.59 -22.34 25.88
CA THR A 642 36.31 -21.06 25.75
C THR A 642 35.40 -19.99 25.13
N ARG A 643 35.29 -18.83 25.78
CA ARG A 643 34.61 -17.66 25.20
C ARG A 643 35.55 -17.00 24.19
N PHE A 644 35.26 -17.16 22.90
CA PHE A 644 36.10 -16.61 21.84
C PHE A 644 36.15 -15.09 21.88
N PHE A 645 37.28 -14.57 22.35
CA PHE A 645 37.55 -13.16 22.47
C PHE A 645 38.01 -12.56 21.13
N TRP A 646 37.08 -11.98 20.37
CA TRP A 646 37.41 -11.24 19.15
C TRP A 646 37.74 -9.77 19.50
N LYS A 647 39.04 -9.50 19.63
CA LYS A 647 39.58 -8.15 19.70
C LYS A 647 39.46 -7.49 18.31
N SER A 648 38.75 -6.38 18.20
CA SER A 648 38.83 -5.54 17.00
C SER A 648 40.26 -5.04 16.81
N PHE A 649 40.76 -5.10 15.58
CA PHE A 649 42.11 -4.68 15.23
C PHE A 649 42.03 -3.37 14.46
N ASP A 650 42.18 -2.24 15.15
CA ASP A 650 42.24 -0.93 14.49
C ASP A 650 43.69 -0.43 14.37
N ASN A 651 44.12 -0.28 13.12
CA ASN A 651 45.17 0.63 12.66
C ASN A 651 45.28 0.51 11.12
N GLY A 652 44.68 1.45 10.40
CA GLY A 652 44.95 1.58 8.95
C GLY A 652 46.22 2.38 8.68
N ARG A 653 46.80 2.22 7.47
CA ARG A 653 47.54 3.24 6.69
C ARG A 653 47.45 2.87 5.20
N GLU A 654 46.88 3.76 4.37
CA GLU A 654 47.60 4.69 3.46
C GLU A 654 48.22 3.97 2.24
N ILE A 655 48.12 4.46 0.98
CA ILE A 655 47.74 5.81 0.52
C ILE A 655 47.31 5.83 -0.99
N ASN A 656 46.73 6.96 -1.45
CA ASN A 656 46.46 7.40 -2.84
C ASN A 656 45.38 6.70 -3.70
N GLY A 657 44.45 7.50 -4.24
CA GLY A 657 43.69 7.16 -5.47
C GLY A 657 42.27 7.72 -5.63
N SER A 658 42.12 9.02 -5.94
CA SER A 658 40.95 9.69 -6.59
C SER A 658 39.52 9.08 -6.49
N ASN A 659 38.56 9.83 -5.90
CA ASN A 659 37.09 9.83 -6.10
C ASN A 659 36.39 8.53 -6.59
N PRO A 660 35.37 7.99 -5.88
CA PRO A 660 34.07 8.71 -5.80
C PRO A 660 33.10 8.41 -4.61
N ALA A 661 32.01 9.19 -4.56
CA ALA A 661 30.61 8.86 -4.22
C ALA A 661 30.16 8.00 -2.98
N LYS A 662 29.34 8.67 -2.13
CA LYS A 662 28.07 8.22 -1.49
C LYS A 662 28.02 7.00 -0.50
N VAL A 663 27.49 7.31 0.70
CA VAL A 663 26.58 6.51 1.59
C VAL A 663 27.16 5.48 2.60
N THR A 664 27.07 5.84 3.88
CA THR A 664 26.28 5.14 4.92
C THR A 664 25.53 6.22 5.73
N LEU A 665 24.20 6.30 5.77
CA LEU A 665 23.22 5.43 6.42
C LEU A 665 23.52 5.14 7.91
N ARG A 666 22.92 5.94 8.80
CA ARG A 666 22.58 5.55 10.17
C ARG A 666 21.06 5.61 10.30
N VAL A 667 20.43 4.53 10.79
CA VAL A 667 18.96 4.39 10.73
C VAL A 667 18.31 4.90 12.02
N ASN A 668 17.42 5.88 11.83
CA ASN A 668 16.20 6.22 12.57
C ASN A 668 16.09 5.81 14.05
N SER A 669 15.94 6.82 14.91
CA SER A 669 14.87 6.82 15.92
C SER A 669 13.87 7.90 15.51
N ALA A 670 12.57 7.59 15.54
CA ALA A 670 11.51 8.52 15.14
C ALA A 670 10.97 9.30 16.35
N PRO A 671 10.61 10.58 16.14
CA PRO A 671 9.47 11.20 16.82
C PRO A 671 8.31 11.44 15.84
N ASP A 672 7.11 11.59 16.41
CA ASP A 672 5.84 11.69 15.67
C ASP A 672 5.49 13.13 15.24
N SER A 673 4.48 13.21 14.37
CA SER A 673 3.61 14.29 13.89
C SER A 673 3.68 15.74 14.43
N ASN A 674 3.21 16.64 13.56
CA ASN A 674 2.76 18.01 13.86
C ASN A 674 3.79 19.04 14.37
N ARG A 675 4.52 19.65 13.42
CA ARG A 675 4.15 21.03 13.03
C ARG A 675 4.69 21.56 11.69
N ARG A 676 3.74 22.13 10.94
CA ARG A 676 3.83 23.29 10.04
C ARG A 676 5.17 24.05 10.06
N TYR A 677 5.94 24.01 8.97
CA TYR A 677 6.87 25.10 8.65
C TYR A 677 6.13 26.19 7.87
N SER A 678 6.22 27.42 8.35
CA SER A 678 5.87 28.62 7.59
C SER A 678 7.03 29.60 7.64
N ALA A 679 7.92 29.48 6.65
CA ALA A 679 8.63 30.62 6.09
C ALA A 679 8.17 30.72 4.62
N GLY A 680 7.84 31.89 4.07
CA GLY A 680 8.17 33.22 4.55
C GLY A 680 9.43 33.70 3.86
N GLU A 681 9.37 33.78 2.53
CA GLU A 681 10.43 34.40 1.72
C GLU A 681 10.57 35.87 2.10
N GLY A 682 11.82 36.29 2.30
CA GLY A 682 12.19 37.62 2.78
C GLY A 682 13.69 37.81 2.72
N ASP A 683 14.31 37.31 1.65
CA ASP A 683 15.74 37.47 1.41
C ASP A 683 16.06 38.90 0.93
N GLY A 684 17.32 39.29 1.07
CA GLY A 684 17.85 40.53 0.52
C GLY A 684 17.95 40.51 -1.01
N PRO A 685 18.70 41.47 -1.58
CA PRO A 685 20.14 41.28 -1.46
C PRO A 685 20.90 42.52 -0.97
N VAL A 686 21.93 42.27 -0.17
CA VAL A 686 23.10 43.16 -0.12
C VAL A 686 24.05 42.75 -1.22
N SER A 687 24.48 43.70 -2.05
CA SER A 687 25.71 43.60 -2.81
C SER A 687 26.33 44.98 -2.92
N GLU A 688 27.63 45.06 -2.68
CA GLU A 688 28.30 46.32 -2.37
C GLU A 688 28.67 47.18 -3.59
N LEU A 689 28.70 48.49 -3.34
CA LEU A 689 29.66 49.45 -3.91
C LEU A 689 29.90 49.43 -5.45
N LYS A 690 29.28 50.40 -6.15
CA LYS A 690 30.02 51.64 -6.53
C LYS A 690 29.15 52.80 -7.05
N ALA A 691 28.95 53.77 -6.16
CA ALA A 691 29.00 55.22 -6.36
C ALA A 691 28.18 55.95 -7.47
N ARG A 692 27.31 56.87 -6.99
CA ARG A 692 26.99 58.23 -7.54
C ARG A 692 26.08 58.27 -8.80
N ARG A 693 25.11 59.20 -8.94
CA ARG A 693 24.79 60.48 -8.24
C ARG A 693 23.27 60.67 -8.00
N LYS A 694 22.94 61.53 -7.04
CA LYS A 694 21.59 61.95 -6.57
C LYS A 694 20.58 62.37 -7.66
N ARG A 695 19.29 62.10 -7.43
CA ARG A 695 18.26 63.12 -7.11
C ARG A 695 16.95 62.48 -6.58
N SER A 696 16.17 63.28 -5.85
CA SER A 696 14.90 62.92 -5.19
C SER A 696 13.68 63.37 -6.02
N PHE A 697 12.50 62.75 -5.82
CA PHE A 697 11.22 63.43 -5.54
C PHE A 697 10.06 62.42 -5.38
N PHE A 698 9.30 62.52 -4.29
CA PHE A 698 7.97 61.87 -4.13
C PHE A 698 6.86 62.93 -4.25
N PRO A 699 5.74 62.63 -4.94
CA PRO A 699 4.49 63.35 -4.77
C PRO A 699 3.53 62.62 -3.83
N ARG A 700 2.88 63.36 -2.92
CA ARG A 700 1.68 62.87 -2.19
C ARG A 700 0.47 62.86 -3.12
N ILE A 701 -0.45 61.92 -2.91
CA ILE A 701 -1.83 62.01 -3.42
C ILE A 701 -2.77 62.05 -2.21
N ALA A 702 -3.77 62.93 -2.25
CA ALA A 702 -4.81 63.06 -1.23
C ALA A 702 -6.14 62.50 -1.74
N MET A 703 -6.91 61.83 -0.87
CA MET A 703 -8.25 61.33 -1.21
C MET A 703 -9.33 62.33 -0.83
N PHE A 704 -10.21 62.66 -1.77
CA PHE A 704 -11.46 63.39 -1.51
C PHE A 704 -12.64 62.42 -1.41
N LEU A 705 -13.42 62.55 -0.33
CA LEU A 705 -14.68 61.83 -0.16
C LEU A 705 -15.84 62.61 -0.79
N ALA A 706 -16.57 61.98 -1.71
CA ALA A 706 -17.79 62.53 -2.30
C ALA A 706 -18.98 61.59 -2.06
N ARG A 707 -19.92 62.00 -1.21
CA ARG A 707 -21.21 61.31 -1.02
C ARG A 707 -22.11 61.54 -2.24
N LYS A 708 -22.82 60.51 -2.69
CA LYS A 708 -24.13 60.66 -3.35
C LYS A 708 -25.20 59.91 -2.55
N LYS A 709 -26.34 60.56 -2.33
CA LYS A 709 -27.54 59.96 -1.74
C LYS A 709 -28.39 59.38 -2.86
N THR A 710 -29.04 58.24 -2.61
CA THR A 710 -30.32 57.89 -3.24
C THR A 710 -31.46 58.36 -2.32
N GLN A 711 -32.60 58.73 -2.90
CA GLN A 711 -33.74 59.27 -2.15
C GLN A 711 -35.03 58.70 -2.75
N THR A 712 -35.91 58.18 -1.90
CA THR A 712 -37.17 57.55 -2.29
C THR A 712 -38.24 57.82 -1.23
N VAL A 713 -39.29 58.56 -1.59
CA VAL A 713 -40.53 58.77 -0.81
C VAL A 713 -40.29 59.56 0.51
N ARG A 714 -41.10 60.56 0.88
CA ARG A 714 -42.44 60.98 0.45
C ARG A 714 -42.49 62.49 0.20
#